data_AF-A0A8H3BP13-F1
#
_entry.id   AF-A0A8H3BP13-F1
#
_cell.length_a   1.000
_cell.length_b   1.000
_cell.length_c   1.000
_cell.angle_alpha   90.00
_cell.angle_beta   90.00
_cell.angle_gamma   90.00
#
_symmetry.space_group_name_H-M   'P 1'
#
loop_
_entity.id
_entity.type
_entity.pdbx_description
1 polymer ?
#
loop_
_entity_poly.entity_id
_entity_poly.type
_entity_poly.pdbx_seq_one_letter_code
_entity_poly.pdbx_strand_id
1 'polypeptide(L)'
;MDGPKQGVLRMQSHKGKENVIPSGLPRLSVKKDPNLPSSTAIRKVSGSQPTLGAAALRAQVDTLRAENAKLRKEHQRELAKSQDRSSQLESRVQDLVREKLARDSEHAEAEREHRMASQREAALRTALEKSEAALKQLNERSGRLGGVERKLEDVERIHSDEKRKLALEISSLQSQLEVARTTINEHAARLRERDTSKRFETRARELEARIQERDLRIRELEEELATAEAQVEVYEGRVQVYDKRVQAYKERVRVAERQARSSEAELEALQVSQASNNEGIAKELAYAKALLERFAVAYGDLHAMSQAKDRRIQALGGELWDKGKEVAMMEQMVAWAEEEKGILAEELGARQRPLDLEGREEHGSHSDDEDSPIELDELMMLALEGKREIREMELRKLELLSNYDDTPIAGPSSTSSSGLSPSEEQELTRLRTECAMLREEQESLEQDLVDAAMESEEHTRQTAAYQELQVEYASLEAELARVRSHSISPSAHPSHIKAQADLSRLESEHKQLQDEFAAYKQSMQETAQAAAEHEARALLLNGLQAREHSLREQMDVLRTQIARLEKDLADEKEVVKRAERRLVQAKTVEEELREDIDEMMEALDRVDRFEDAYNILVGEVVQLGLSDEVLDKLQKASETPLHISNAKQKVKYVEGVKKELDRMTQKLAQTERERDQARAQGVDLRRELGVFQAVTGLNGWMDSSRSASIPPVRSTMTPPARVPSVPLERIMEMPVANESLGVMSHMRPELRALGLGLPSTRRPASAPAPAPAERRISRALSIALEAENMTLME
;
A
#
# COMPACT_ATOMS: atom_id res chain seq x y z
N MET A 1 -76.60 -5.10 -6.32
CA MET A 1 -77.28 -5.42 -5.06
C MET A 1 -78.49 -4.51 -4.93
N ASP A 2 -79.66 -5.08 -5.24
CA ASP A 2 -81.00 -4.88 -4.65
C ASP A 2 -81.62 -3.47 -4.44
N GLY A 3 -82.95 -3.41 -4.62
CA GLY A 3 -83.81 -2.23 -4.36
C GLY A 3 -84.46 -2.26 -2.96
N PRO A 4 -85.74 -1.81 -2.75
CA PRO A 4 -86.85 -1.87 -3.74
C PRO A 4 -87.94 -0.74 -3.72
N LYS A 5 -88.63 -0.59 -4.87
CA LYS A 5 -90.10 -0.44 -5.09
C LYS A 5 -90.95 0.71 -4.46
N GLN A 6 -92.03 1.01 -5.20
CA GLN A 6 -93.27 1.76 -4.84
C GLN A 6 -93.16 3.30 -4.66
N GLY A 7 -94.22 4.08 -4.94
CA GLY A 7 -95.60 3.70 -5.30
C GLY A 7 -96.38 4.78 -6.10
N VAL A 8 -97.45 4.33 -6.76
CA VAL A 8 -98.33 5.11 -7.65
C VAL A 8 -99.30 6.00 -6.87
N LEU A 9 -99.56 7.23 -7.36
CA LEU A 9 -100.94 7.74 -7.44
C LEU A 9 -101.10 8.83 -8.54
N ARG A 10 -102.16 8.70 -9.33
CA ARG A 10 -102.54 9.56 -10.46
C ARG A 10 -103.97 10.00 -10.24
N MET A 11 -104.23 11.30 -10.17
CA MET A 11 -105.59 11.84 -10.26
C MET A 11 -105.63 13.09 -11.14
N GLN A 12 -106.63 13.15 -12.02
CA GLN A 12 -106.95 14.30 -12.86
C GLN A 12 -107.97 15.17 -12.13
N SER A 13 -107.90 16.49 -12.28
CA SER A 13 -108.94 17.42 -11.82
C SER A 13 -109.62 18.08 -13.02
N HIS A 14 -110.96 18.05 -13.04
CA HIS A 14 -111.76 18.58 -14.15
C HIS A 14 -111.90 20.11 -14.09
N LYS A 15 -111.81 20.76 -15.25
CA LYS A 15 -112.34 22.12 -15.42
C LYS A 15 -113.86 22.05 -15.59
N GLY A 16 -114.61 22.38 -14.54
CA GLY A 16 -116.06 22.58 -14.61
C GLY A 16 -116.45 23.83 -15.43
N LYS A 17 -117.68 23.85 -15.95
CA LYS A 17 -118.28 24.98 -16.69
C LYS A 17 -119.72 25.21 -16.20
N GLU A 18 -119.96 26.30 -15.47
CA GLU A 18 -121.28 26.82 -15.13
C GLU A 18 -121.16 28.36 -15.18
N ASN A 19 -121.89 29.17 -15.96
CA ASN A 19 -123.06 28.99 -16.83
C ASN A 19 -124.45 29.12 -16.14
N VAL A 20 -124.71 30.27 -15.49
CA VAL A 20 -126.07 30.69 -15.07
C VAL A 20 -126.37 32.16 -15.42
N ILE A 21 -127.44 32.34 -16.20
CA ILE A 21 -128.31 33.52 -16.43
C ILE A 21 -129.71 32.89 -16.78
N PRO A 22 -130.87 33.57 -16.80
CA PRO A 22 -131.24 34.92 -16.35
C PRO A 22 -132.55 34.99 -15.50
N SER A 23 -132.95 36.19 -15.05
CA SER A 23 -134.35 36.69 -14.86
C SER A 23 -134.34 37.97 -13.98
N GLY A 24 -135.35 38.84 -13.97
CA GLY A 24 -136.57 38.94 -14.79
C GLY A 24 -137.35 40.24 -14.47
N LEU A 25 -137.97 40.86 -15.48
CA LEU A 25 -138.82 42.07 -15.34
C LEU A 25 -140.23 41.70 -14.81
N PRO A 26 -141.00 42.64 -14.22
CA PRO A 26 -141.95 43.39 -15.06
C PRO A 26 -142.21 44.88 -14.68
N ARG A 27 -142.60 45.67 -15.68
CA ARG A 27 -143.37 46.92 -15.52
C ARG A 27 -144.87 46.60 -15.38
N LEU A 28 -145.59 47.30 -14.51
CA LEU A 28 -147.02 47.68 -14.65
C LEU A 28 -147.28 48.96 -13.81
N SER A 29 -148.37 49.73 -13.97
CA SER A 29 -148.78 50.57 -15.10
C SER A 29 -150.18 51.19 -14.85
N VAL A 30 -150.41 52.44 -15.33
CA VAL A 30 -151.71 52.94 -15.87
C VAL A 30 -152.86 53.36 -14.90
N LYS A 31 -153.53 54.50 -15.25
CA LYS A 31 -154.90 54.99 -14.85
C LYS A 31 -155.09 55.55 -13.41
N LYS A 32 -156.01 56.51 -13.12
CA LYS A 32 -156.91 57.40 -13.92
C LYS A 32 -157.52 58.53 -13.04
N ASP A 33 -157.93 59.65 -13.64
CA ASP A 33 -158.95 60.61 -13.12
C ASP A 33 -160.40 60.02 -13.23
N PRO A 34 -161.55 60.67 -12.84
CA PRO A 34 -161.78 62.11 -12.51
C PRO A 34 -162.92 62.49 -11.48
N ASN A 35 -163.25 63.81 -11.43
CA ASN A 35 -164.57 64.46 -11.21
C ASN A 35 -165.31 64.56 -9.84
N LEU A 36 -165.59 65.82 -9.45
CA LEU A 36 -166.91 66.51 -9.20
C LEU A 36 -168.22 65.67 -9.16
N PRO A 37 -169.24 66.01 -8.31
CA PRO A 37 -170.06 67.27 -8.31
C PRO A 37 -170.16 67.99 -6.92
N SER A 38 -170.73 69.20 -6.70
CA SER A 38 -172.05 69.84 -7.01
C SER A 38 -173.24 69.27 -6.19
N SER A 39 -174.32 69.99 -5.75
CA SER A 39 -174.71 71.43 -5.79
C SER A 39 -175.91 71.76 -4.86
N THR A 40 -176.29 73.05 -4.68
CA THR A 40 -177.66 73.64 -4.44
C THR A 40 -178.59 73.09 -3.31
N ALA A 41 -179.14 73.86 -2.34
CA ALA A 41 -180.04 75.05 -2.35
C ALA A 41 -181.58 74.73 -2.42
N ILE A 42 -182.46 75.76 -2.37
CA ILE A 42 -183.93 75.76 -2.75
C ILE A 42 -184.92 75.14 -1.70
N ARG A 43 -186.19 75.59 -1.44
CA ARG A 43 -187.00 76.83 -1.67
C ARG A 43 -188.42 76.75 -1.01
N LYS A 44 -189.05 77.93 -0.74
CA LYS A 44 -190.54 78.20 -0.79
C LYS A 44 -191.42 77.43 0.24
N VAL A 45 -192.74 77.64 0.45
CA VAL A 45 -193.91 78.11 -0.37
C VAL A 45 -194.67 79.28 0.32
N SER A 46 -195.81 79.75 -0.22
CA SER A 46 -196.40 81.09 0.04
C SER A 46 -197.92 81.24 -0.27
N GLY A 47 -198.65 82.02 0.54
CA GLY A 47 -200.09 82.39 0.40
C GLY A 47 -200.80 82.46 1.78
N SER A 48 -201.96 83.10 2.00
CA SER A 48 -202.75 84.09 1.21
C SER A 48 -203.81 84.79 2.13
N GLN A 49 -204.47 85.85 1.62
CA GLN A 49 -205.55 86.64 2.26
C GLN A 49 -206.80 85.81 2.70
N PRO A 50 -207.66 86.24 3.67
CA PRO A 50 -208.52 87.45 3.58
C PRO A 50 -208.73 88.25 4.91
N THR A 51 -209.89 88.93 5.05
CA THR A 51 -210.12 90.15 5.87
C THR A 51 -211.04 90.00 7.10
N LEU A 52 -211.04 91.06 7.94
CA LEU A 52 -212.00 91.43 9.01
C LEU A 52 -211.97 90.69 10.37
N GLY A 53 -212.15 91.45 11.47
CA GLY A 53 -212.42 90.92 12.82
C GLY A 53 -211.48 91.42 13.95
N ALA A 54 -211.72 92.63 14.48
CA ALA A 54 -210.81 93.29 15.44
C ALA A 54 -210.68 92.65 16.85
N ALA A 55 -211.37 91.53 17.14
CA ALA A 55 -211.35 90.87 18.45
C ALA A 55 -210.26 89.79 18.59
N ALA A 56 -209.92 89.07 17.51
CA ALA A 56 -209.10 87.85 17.59
C ALA A 56 -207.60 88.11 17.85
N LEU A 57 -207.08 89.27 17.42
CA LEU A 57 -205.64 89.57 17.41
C LEU A 57 -204.96 89.53 18.78
N ARG A 58 -205.70 89.64 19.90
CA ARG A 58 -205.11 89.56 21.25
C ARG A 58 -204.65 88.15 21.60
N ALA A 59 -205.40 87.11 21.20
CA ALA A 59 -205.08 85.72 21.55
C ALA A 59 -203.85 85.19 20.80
N GLN A 60 -203.64 85.60 19.55
CA GLN A 60 -202.55 85.10 18.70
C GLN A 60 -201.16 85.67 19.07
N VAL A 61 -201.13 86.86 19.69
CA VAL A 61 -199.88 87.48 20.17
C VAL A 61 -199.27 86.69 21.32
N ASP A 62 -200.08 86.10 22.20
CA ASP A 62 -199.59 85.37 23.37
C ASP A 62 -199.12 83.95 23.04
N THR A 63 -199.71 83.28 22.03
CA THR A 63 -199.14 82.02 21.50
C THR A 63 -197.78 82.24 20.84
N LEU A 64 -197.61 83.31 20.05
CA LEU A 64 -196.33 83.64 19.41
C LEU A 64 -195.24 84.02 20.43
N ARG A 65 -195.61 84.59 21.59
CA ARG A 65 -194.69 84.81 22.72
C ARG A 65 -194.22 83.50 23.34
N ALA A 66 -195.10 82.51 23.50
CA ALA A 66 -194.75 81.20 24.03
C ALA A 66 -193.78 80.42 23.11
N GLU A 67 -194.00 80.44 21.79
CA GLU A 67 -193.09 79.82 20.82
C GLU A 67 -191.71 80.49 20.79
N ASN A 68 -191.66 81.82 20.84
CA ASN A 68 -190.40 82.57 20.93
C ASN A 68 -189.58 82.20 22.19
N ALA A 69 -190.24 81.93 23.32
CA ALA A 69 -189.57 81.46 24.53
C ALA A 69 -189.02 80.03 24.38
N LYS A 70 -189.71 79.15 23.63
CA LYS A 70 -189.27 77.78 23.36
C LYS A 70 -188.05 77.75 22.42
N LEU A 71 -188.13 78.44 21.28
CA LEU A 71 -187.06 78.51 20.28
C LEU A 71 -185.74 79.04 20.86
N ARG A 72 -185.78 80.01 21.77
CA ARG A 72 -184.58 80.53 22.46
C ARG A 72 -183.89 79.47 23.33
N LYS A 73 -184.65 78.63 24.04
CA LYS A 73 -184.10 77.50 24.83
C LYS A 73 -183.57 76.37 23.94
N GLU A 74 -184.19 76.16 22.78
CA GLU A 74 -183.77 75.16 21.79
C GLU A 74 -182.43 75.57 21.16
N HIS A 75 -182.32 76.81 20.69
CA HIS A 75 -181.09 77.37 20.09
C HIS A 75 -179.92 77.40 21.08
N GLN A 76 -180.14 77.75 22.36
CA GLN A 76 -179.09 77.65 23.39
C GLN A 76 -178.57 76.22 23.60
N ARG A 77 -179.44 75.19 23.47
CA ARG A 77 -179.03 73.78 23.57
C ARG A 77 -178.25 73.31 22.35
N GLU A 78 -178.54 73.84 21.16
CA GLU A 78 -177.77 73.54 19.95
C GLU A 78 -176.38 74.20 19.97
N LEU A 79 -176.29 75.46 20.44
CA LEU A 79 -175.01 76.15 20.65
C LEU A 79 -174.08 75.41 21.60
N ALA A 80 -174.59 74.94 22.76
CA ALA A 80 -173.79 74.12 23.67
C ALA A 80 -173.29 72.82 22.98
N LYS A 81 -174.16 72.12 22.26
CA LYS A 81 -173.80 70.89 21.53
C LYS A 81 -172.82 71.11 20.38
N SER A 82 -172.81 72.26 19.72
CA SER A 82 -171.79 72.56 18.70
C SER A 82 -170.44 72.90 19.34
N GLN A 83 -170.47 73.60 20.48
CA GLN A 83 -169.27 73.96 21.24
C GLN A 83 -168.55 72.73 21.83
N ASP A 84 -169.29 71.79 22.44
CA ASP A 84 -168.76 70.50 22.92
C ASP A 84 -168.14 69.66 21.80
N ARG A 85 -168.73 69.69 20.59
CA ARG A 85 -168.20 68.98 19.42
C ARG A 85 -166.92 69.64 18.87
N SER A 86 -166.81 70.96 18.98
CA SER A 86 -165.60 71.68 18.57
C SER A 86 -164.40 71.28 19.42
N SER A 87 -164.55 71.30 20.75
CA SER A 87 -163.48 70.95 21.68
C SER A 87 -163.08 69.46 21.61
N GLN A 88 -164.02 68.55 21.35
CA GLN A 88 -163.73 67.14 21.07
C GLN A 88 -162.92 66.94 19.78
N LEU A 89 -163.17 67.73 18.73
CA LEU A 89 -162.40 67.65 17.48
C LEU A 89 -161.01 68.28 17.65
N GLU A 90 -160.90 69.39 18.37
CA GLU A 90 -159.61 70.03 18.70
C GLU A 90 -158.69 69.11 19.49
N SER A 91 -159.19 68.40 20.52
CA SER A 91 -158.38 67.44 21.27
C SER A 91 -157.84 66.32 20.38
N ARG A 92 -158.70 65.76 19.51
CA ARG A 92 -158.33 64.69 18.58
C ARG A 92 -157.31 65.13 17.52
N VAL A 93 -157.34 66.40 17.10
CA VAL A 93 -156.30 66.96 16.22
C VAL A 93 -154.96 67.10 16.97
N GLN A 94 -154.97 67.55 18.22
CA GLN A 94 -153.74 67.64 19.02
C GLN A 94 -153.09 66.26 19.25
N ASP A 95 -153.88 65.23 19.53
CA ASP A 95 -153.38 63.87 19.75
C ASP A 95 -152.72 63.30 18.48
N LEU A 96 -153.37 63.46 17.32
CA LEU A 96 -152.80 63.03 16.02
C LEU A 96 -151.51 63.78 15.64
N VAL A 97 -151.37 65.05 16.03
CA VAL A 97 -150.12 65.81 15.82
C VAL A 97 -148.98 65.25 16.70
N ARG A 98 -149.26 64.87 17.95
CA ARG A 98 -148.27 64.21 18.82
C ARG A 98 -147.89 62.82 18.27
N GLU A 99 -148.87 62.05 17.80
CA GLU A 99 -148.65 60.72 17.21
C GLU A 99 -147.80 60.77 15.93
N LYS A 100 -147.98 61.80 15.08
CA LYS A 100 -147.13 62.01 13.90
C LYS A 100 -145.68 62.32 14.30
N LEU A 101 -145.48 63.23 15.25
CA LEU A 101 -144.14 63.64 15.70
C LEU A 101 -143.33 62.47 16.28
N ALA A 102 -143.98 61.52 16.94
CA ALA A 102 -143.33 60.29 17.41
C ALA A 102 -142.81 59.42 16.26
N ARG A 103 -143.63 59.15 15.23
CA ARG A 103 -143.19 58.35 14.07
C ARG A 103 -142.11 59.04 13.24
N ASP A 104 -142.20 60.36 13.10
CA ASP A 104 -141.16 61.17 12.44
C ASP A 104 -139.81 61.07 13.19
N SER A 105 -139.80 60.92 14.52
CA SER A 105 -138.55 60.71 15.29
C SER A 105 -138.04 59.27 15.22
N GLU A 106 -138.90 58.25 15.33
CA GLU A 106 -138.52 56.83 15.17
C GLU A 106 -137.83 56.56 13.83
N HIS A 107 -138.36 57.11 12.72
CA HIS A 107 -137.76 56.98 11.39
C HIS A 107 -136.36 57.63 11.31
N ALA A 108 -136.16 58.76 12.00
CA ALA A 108 -134.87 59.45 12.04
C ALA A 108 -133.79 58.68 12.83
N GLU A 109 -134.19 57.81 13.76
CA GLU A 109 -133.26 56.95 14.52
C GLU A 109 -132.88 55.70 13.73
N ALA A 110 -133.85 55.03 13.09
CA ALA A 110 -133.59 53.89 12.20
C ALA A 110 -132.59 54.23 11.07
N GLU A 111 -132.68 55.43 10.48
CA GLU A 111 -131.69 55.87 9.48
C GLU A 111 -130.27 56.06 10.06
N ARG A 112 -130.13 56.48 11.33
CA ARG A 112 -128.82 56.63 11.97
C ARG A 112 -128.18 55.27 12.20
N GLU A 113 -128.95 54.29 12.66
CA GLU A 113 -128.44 52.94 12.89
C GLU A 113 -128.00 52.27 11.58
N HIS A 114 -128.78 52.39 10.50
CA HIS A 114 -128.38 51.88 9.17
C HIS A 114 -127.07 52.50 8.67
N ARG A 115 -126.83 53.80 8.91
CA ARG A 115 -125.57 54.47 8.56
C ARG A 115 -124.39 53.90 9.37
N MET A 116 -124.57 53.67 10.67
CA MET A 116 -123.54 53.07 11.54
C MET A 116 -123.25 51.60 11.18
N ALA A 117 -124.26 50.82 10.81
CA ALA A 117 -124.09 49.44 10.36
C ALA A 117 -123.25 49.37 9.06
N SER A 118 -123.57 50.20 8.07
CA SER A 118 -122.84 50.24 6.79
C SER A 118 -121.37 50.64 6.96
N GLN A 119 -121.06 51.58 7.88
CA GLN A 119 -119.68 51.95 8.20
C GLN A 119 -118.89 50.80 8.83
N ARG A 120 -119.50 49.99 9.70
CA ARG A 120 -118.87 48.78 10.29
C ARG A 120 -118.57 47.73 9.22
N GLU A 121 -119.50 47.49 8.30
CA GLU A 121 -119.33 46.55 7.19
C GLU A 121 -118.18 46.98 6.25
N ALA A 122 -118.11 48.26 5.90
CA ALA A 122 -117.02 48.82 5.11
C ALA A 122 -115.65 48.68 5.79
N ALA A 123 -115.58 48.98 7.10
CA ALA A 123 -114.35 48.82 7.88
C ALA A 123 -113.85 47.37 7.86
N LEU A 124 -114.74 46.40 8.08
CA LEU A 124 -114.41 44.97 8.07
C LEU A 124 -113.90 44.50 6.70
N ARG A 125 -114.49 44.94 5.57
CA ARG A 125 -113.96 44.62 4.23
C ARG A 125 -112.50 45.09 4.07
N THR A 126 -112.19 46.35 4.42
CA THR A 126 -110.82 46.86 4.29
C THR A 126 -109.81 46.18 5.23
N ALA A 127 -110.25 45.62 6.34
CA ALA A 127 -109.39 44.82 7.23
C ALA A 127 -109.10 43.43 6.63
N LEU A 128 -110.11 42.80 6.03
CA LEU A 128 -110.01 41.49 5.38
C LEU A 128 -109.06 41.56 4.16
N GLU A 129 -109.26 42.56 3.29
CA GLU A 129 -108.38 42.83 2.13
C GLU A 129 -106.91 43.04 2.53
N LYS A 130 -106.65 43.77 3.63
CA LYS A 130 -105.29 43.94 4.18
C LYS A 130 -104.69 42.63 4.67
N SER A 131 -105.50 41.77 5.31
CA SER A 131 -105.03 40.45 5.78
C SER A 131 -104.68 39.51 4.62
N GLU A 132 -105.48 39.52 3.54
CA GLU A 132 -105.17 38.76 2.32
C GLU A 132 -103.90 39.28 1.63
N ALA A 133 -103.71 40.60 1.55
CA ALA A 133 -102.50 41.20 1.00
C ALA A 133 -101.25 40.80 1.80
N ALA A 134 -101.34 40.77 3.13
CA ALA A 134 -100.27 40.30 4.00
C ALA A 134 -99.95 38.80 3.80
N LEU A 135 -100.97 37.95 3.65
CA LEU A 135 -100.79 36.52 3.35
C LEU A 135 -100.15 36.29 1.97
N LYS A 136 -100.54 37.07 0.94
CA LYS A 136 -99.91 37.06 -0.38
C LYS A 136 -98.43 37.43 -0.30
N GLN A 137 -98.08 38.49 0.44
CA GLN A 137 -96.67 38.88 0.68
C GLN A 137 -95.88 37.83 1.49
N LEU A 138 -96.48 37.17 2.48
CA LEU A 138 -95.84 36.08 3.21
C LEU A 138 -95.57 34.87 2.30
N ASN A 139 -96.51 34.51 1.43
CA ASN A 139 -96.34 33.43 0.48
C ASN A 139 -95.24 33.75 -0.57
N GLU A 140 -95.17 35.00 -1.06
CA GLU A 140 -94.06 35.45 -1.89
C GLU A 140 -92.71 35.40 -1.17
N ARG A 141 -92.65 35.79 0.11
CA ARG A 141 -91.42 35.69 0.92
C ARG A 141 -91.00 34.22 1.13
N SER A 142 -91.95 33.33 1.38
CA SER A 142 -91.72 31.88 1.46
C SER A 142 -91.18 31.33 0.13
N GLY A 143 -91.77 31.71 -1.01
CA GLY A 143 -91.26 31.34 -2.33
C GLY A 143 -89.86 31.87 -2.64
N ARG A 144 -89.48 33.04 -2.10
CA ARG A 144 -88.11 33.57 -2.17
C ARG A 144 -87.15 32.81 -1.26
N LEU A 145 -87.54 32.47 -0.02
CA LEU A 145 -86.75 31.64 0.90
C LEU A 145 -86.46 30.27 0.30
N GLY A 146 -87.48 29.55 -0.16
CA GLY A 146 -87.34 28.29 -0.89
C GLY A 146 -86.62 28.42 -2.25
N GLY A 147 -86.32 29.63 -2.70
CA GLY A 147 -85.42 29.91 -3.84
C GLY A 147 -83.98 30.24 -3.44
N VAL A 148 -83.74 30.64 -2.18
CA VAL A 148 -82.41 30.80 -1.58
C VAL A 148 -81.91 29.46 -1.04
N GLU A 149 -82.76 28.66 -0.41
CA GLU A 149 -82.43 27.31 0.09
C GLU A 149 -81.89 26.41 -1.02
N ARG A 150 -82.57 26.33 -2.17
CA ARG A 150 -82.06 25.58 -3.34
C ARG A 150 -80.74 26.12 -3.88
N LYS A 151 -80.51 27.44 -3.85
CA LYS A 151 -79.22 28.03 -4.23
C LYS A 151 -78.11 27.68 -3.22
N LEU A 152 -78.44 27.56 -1.94
CA LEU A 152 -77.51 27.10 -0.91
C LEU A 152 -77.16 25.62 -1.14
N GLU A 153 -78.16 24.76 -1.37
CA GLU A 153 -77.92 23.35 -1.75
C GLU A 153 -77.03 23.23 -3.00
N ASP A 154 -77.27 24.02 -4.04
CA ASP A 154 -76.48 23.96 -5.27
C ASP A 154 -75.04 24.47 -5.06
N VAL A 155 -74.84 25.50 -4.24
CA VAL A 155 -73.49 25.97 -3.84
C VAL A 155 -72.79 24.92 -2.96
N GLU A 156 -73.48 24.26 -2.04
CA GLU A 156 -72.93 23.16 -1.24
C GLU A 156 -72.55 21.95 -2.09
N ARG A 157 -73.38 21.60 -3.11
CA ARG A 157 -73.06 20.58 -4.12
C ARG A 157 -71.77 20.96 -4.85
N ILE A 158 -71.70 22.15 -5.44
CA ILE A 158 -70.53 22.67 -6.17
C ILE A 158 -69.28 22.61 -5.30
N HIS A 159 -69.30 23.20 -4.09
CA HIS A 159 -68.16 23.14 -3.17
C HIS A 159 -67.77 21.70 -2.80
N SER A 160 -68.73 20.76 -2.70
CA SER A 160 -68.45 19.36 -2.41
C SER A 160 -67.85 18.61 -3.61
N ASP A 161 -68.22 18.97 -4.84
CA ASP A 161 -67.67 18.44 -6.09
C ASP A 161 -66.27 19.01 -6.35
N GLU A 162 -66.07 20.32 -6.17
CA GLU A 162 -64.77 20.99 -6.23
C GLU A 162 -63.81 20.42 -5.19
N LYS A 163 -64.25 20.22 -3.94
CA LYS A 163 -63.45 19.59 -2.89
C LYS A 163 -63.10 18.14 -3.23
N ARG A 164 -63.98 17.39 -3.88
CA ARG A 164 -63.69 16.03 -4.39
C ARG A 164 -62.69 16.07 -5.55
N LYS A 165 -62.83 17.03 -6.48
CA LYS A 165 -61.86 17.25 -7.58
C LYS A 165 -60.47 17.59 -7.04
N LEU A 166 -60.36 18.55 -6.11
CA LEU A 166 -59.10 18.94 -5.48
C LEU A 166 -58.48 17.79 -4.67
N ALA A 167 -59.28 16.96 -4.00
CA ALA A 167 -58.77 15.77 -3.31
C ALA A 167 -58.19 14.72 -4.28
N LEU A 168 -58.83 14.51 -5.43
CA LEU A 168 -58.31 13.63 -6.50
C LEU A 168 -57.05 14.22 -7.15
N GLU A 169 -57.00 15.54 -7.35
CA GLU A 169 -55.84 16.25 -7.88
C GLU A 169 -54.63 16.18 -6.92
N ILE A 170 -54.84 16.40 -5.62
CA ILE A 170 -53.82 16.21 -4.59
C ILE A 170 -53.33 14.75 -4.56
N SER A 171 -54.24 13.77 -4.64
CA SER A 171 -53.87 12.34 -4.69
C SER A 171 -53.07 11.98 -5.96
N SER A 172 -53.41 12.60 -7.10
CA SER A 172 -52.68 12.43 -8.36
C SER A 172 -51.28 13.03 -8.28
N LEU A 173 -51.16 14.27 -7.79
CA LEU A 173 -49.87 14.95 -7.60
C LEU A 173 -48.98 14.23 -6.57
N GLN A 174 -49.55 13.69 -5.49
CA GLN A 174 -48.83 12.85 -4.54
C GLN A 174 -48.31 11.57 -5.19
N SER A 175 -49.12 10.89 -6.01
CA SER A 175 -48.68 9.71 -6.76
C SER A 175 -47.58 10.03 -7.78
N GLN A 176 -47.66 11.18 -8.47
CA GLN A 176 -46.64 11.64 -9.41
C GLN A 176 -45.32 11.99 -8.70
N LEU A 177 -45.39 12.66 -7.54
CA LEU A 177 -44.25 13.03 -6.72
C LEU A 177 -43.53 11.78 -6.17
N GLU A 178 -44.27 10.75 -5.77
CA GLU A 178 -43.68 9.49 -5.31
C GLU A 178 -43.00 8.71 -6.46
N VAL A 179 -43.58 8.69 -7.66
CA VAL A 179 -42.93 8.14 -8.86
C VAL A 179 -41.68 8.95 -9.27
N ALA A 180 -41.69 10.27 -9.09
CA ALA A 180 -40.50 11.10 -9.27
C ALA A 180 -39.41 10.77 -8.24
N ARG A 181 -39.78 10.49 -6.98
CA ARG A 181 -38.83 10.05 -5.94
C ARG A 181 -38.22 8.68 -6.24
N THR A 182 -39.02 7.69 -6.64
CA THR A 182 -38.49 6.35 -6.96
C THR A 182 -37.54 6.40 -8.15
N THR A 183 -37.89 7.12 -9.22
CA THR A 183 -37.01 7.30 -10.39
C THR A 183 -35.72 8.06 -10.07
N ILE A 184 -35.77 9.12 -9.24
CA ILE A 184 -34.56 9.80 -8.75
C ILE A 184 -33.68 8.85 -7.92
N ASN A 185 -34.28 8.05 -7.03
CA ASN A 185 -33.55 7.07 -6.22
C ASN A 185 -32.91 5.96 -7.07
N GLU A 186 -33.60 5.48 -8.11
CA GLU A 186 -33.02 4.55 -9.10
C GLU A 186 -31.85 5.17 -9.86
N HIS A 187 -31.97 6.41 -10.33
CA HIS A 187 -30.86 7.11 -11.00
C HIS A 187 -29.66 7.29 -10.06
N ALA A 188 -29.90 7.62 -8.79
CA ALA A 188 -28.86 7.70 -7.76
C ALA A 188 -28.24 6.33 -7.42
N ALA A 189 -28.99 5.23 -7.52
CA ALA A 189 -28.45 3.88 -7.37
C ALA A 189 -27.53 3.52 -8.54
N ARG A 190 -27.99 3.71 -9.79
CA ARG A 190 -27.22 3.45 -11.03
C ARG A 190 -25.95 4.33 -11.12
N LEU A 191 -25.97 5.54 -10.56
CA LEU A 191 -24.78 6.39 -10.43
C LEU A 191 -23.74 5.79 -9.47
N ARG A 192 -24.16 5.38 -8.26
CA ARG A 192 -23.26 4.72 -7.30
C ARG A 192 -22.68 3.42 -7.86
N GLU A 193 -23.50 2.62 -8.53
CA GLU A 193 -23.08 1.39 -9.23
C GLU A 193 -22.01 1.70 -10.29
N ARG A 194 -22.25 2.69 -11.15
CA ARG A 194 -21.27 3.14 -12.16
C ARG A 194 -19.96 3.59 -11.54
N ASP A 195 -20.00 4.30 -10.40
CA ASP A 195 -18.78 4.75 -9.70
C ASP A 195 -18.06 3.61 -8.98
N THR A 196 -18.76 2.57 -8.50
CA THR A 196 -18.10 1.33 -8.07
C THR A 196 -17.45 0.59 -9.24
N SER A 197 -18.11 0.51 -10.41
CA SER A 197 -17.53 -0.10 -11.61
C SER A 197 -16.26 0.61 -12.07
N LYS A 198 -16.23 1.96 -12.06
CA LYS A 198 -15.01 2.74 -12.32
C LYS A 198 -13.86 2.37 -11.37
N ARG A 199 -14.14 2.16 -10.08
CA ARG A 199 -13.11 1.76 -9.08
C ARG A 199 -12.57 0.35 -9.31
N PHE A 200 -13.40 -0.57 -9.81
CA PHE A 200 -12.92 -1.87 -10.27
C PHE A 200 -12.11 -1.74 -11.57
N GLU A 201 -12.51 -0.85 -12.48
CA GLU A 201 -11.83 -0.57 -13.74
C GLU A 201 -10.44 0.08 -13.56
N THR A 202 -10.27 1.01 -12.60
CA THR A 202 -8.94 1.55 -12.24
C THR A 202 -8.08 0.49 -11.58
N ARG A 203 -8.65 -0.28 -10.62
CA ARG A 203 -7.93 -1.37 -9.96
C ARG A 203 -7.52 -2.49 -10.92
N ALA A 204 -8.29 -2.73 -11.99
CA ALA A 204 -7.92 -3.65 -13.06
C ALA A 204 -6.68 -3.12 -13.82
N ARG A 205 -6.69 -1.86 -14.26
CA ARG A 205 -5.54 -1.21 -14.91
C ARG A 205 -4.28 -1.18 -14.02
N GLU A 206 -4.44 -0.93 -12.73
CA GLU A 206 -3.34 -0.98 -11.75
C GLU A 206 -2.73 -2.38 -11.63
N LEU A 207 -3.55 -3.44 -11.73
CA LEU A 207 -3.09 -4.82 -11.72
C LEU A 207 -2.46 -5.22 -13.08
N GLU A 208 -3.01 -4.77 -14.20
CA GLU A 208 -2.43 -4.96 -15.54
C GLU A 208 -1.05 -4.30 -15.66
N ALA A 209 -0.90 -3.07 -15.18
CA ALA A 209 0.40 -2.38 -15.14
C ALA A 209 1.43 -3.13 -14.29
N ARG A 210 1.04 -3.63 -13.11
CA ARG A 210 1.88 -4.45 -12.23
C ARG A 210 2.20 -5.85 -12.77
N ILE A 211 1.43 -6.34 -13.74
CA ILE A 211 1.76 -7.56 -14.49
C ILE A 211 2.80 -7.21 -15.55
N GLN A 212 2.59 -6.16 -16.33
CA GLN A 212 3.56 -5.70 -17.35
C GLN A 212 4.93 -5.34 -16.76
N GLU A 213 4.96 -4.68 -15.60
CA GLU A 213 6.17 -4.39 -14.80
C GLU A 213 6.94 -5.68 -14.44
N ARG A 214 6.23 -6.74 -14.03
CA ARG A 214 6.83 -8.03 -13.71
C ARG A 214 7.26 -8.80 -14.95
N ASP A 215 6.48 -8.76 -16.03
CA ASP A 215 6.82 -9.37 -17.30
C ASP A 215 8.06 -8.70 -17.93
N LEU A 216 8.32 -7.42 -17.63
CA LEU A 216 9.57 -6.74 -17.97
C LEU A 216 10.71 -7.21 -17.07
N ARG A 217 10.56 -7.20 -15.74
CA ARG A 217 11.63 -7.65 -14.84
C ARG A 217 11.98 -9.13 -15.01
N ILE A 218 11.05 -9.98 -15.44
CA ILE A 218 11.33 -11.37 -15.83
C ILE A 218 12.25 -11.41 -17.06
N ARG A 219 11.97 -10.61 -18.10
CA ARG A 219 12.83 -10.52 -19.30
C ARG A 219 14.22 -9.97 -18.99
N GLU A 220 14.32 -8.96 -18.12
CA GLU A 220 15.61 -8.47 -17.62
C GLU A 220 16.41 -9.59 -16.92
N LEU A 221 15.75 -10.40 -16.08
CA LEU A 221 16.36 -11.55 -15.42
C LEU A 221 16.71 -12.70 -16.38
N GLU A 222 15.95 -12.90 -17.46
CA GLU A 222 16.25 -13.87 -18.52
C GLU A 222 17.46 -13.42 -19.36
N GLU A 223 17.60 -12.12 -19.63
CA GLU A 223 18.77 -11.53 -20.30
C GLU A 223 20.01 -11.53 -19.38
N GLU A 224 19.88 -11.16 -18.10
CA GLU A 224 20.92 -11.29 -17.07
C GLU A 224 21.43 -12.75 -17.01
N LEU A 225 20.51 -13.73 -16.94
CA LEU A 225 20.85 -15.16 -16.93
C LEU A 225 21.57 -15.61 -18.20
N ALA A 226 21.08 -15.23 -19.39
CA ALA A 226 21.73 -15.59 -20.65
C ALA A 226 23.16 -15.04 -20.77
N THR A 227 23.42 -13.83 -20.24
CA THR A 227 24.81 -13.31 -20.19
C THR A 227 25.69 -14.07 -19.20
N ALA A 228 25.14 -14.53 -18.07
CA ALA A 228 25.88 -15.36 -17.12
C ALA A 228 26.18 -16.76 -17.69
N GLU A 229 25.24 -17.40 -18.38
CA GLU A 229 25.45 -18.66 -19.08
C GLU A 229 26.55 -18.55 -20.15
N ALA A 230 26.53 -17.49 -20.97
CA ALA A 230 27.58 -17.22 -21.95
C ALA A 230 28.97 -16.99 -21.30
N GLN A 231 29.04 -16.36 -20.12
CA GLN A 231 30.29 -16.25 -19.36
C GLN A 231 30.78 -17.61 -18.87
N VAL A 232 29.88 -18.49 -18.40
CA VAL A 232 30.24 -19.85 -17.98
C VAL A 232 30.80 -20.67 -19.14
N GLU A 233 30.25 -20.59 -20.35
CA GLU A 233 30.83 -21.24 -21.55
C GLU A 233 32.26 -20.74 -21.84
N VAL A 234 32.51 -19.43 -21.71
CA VAL A 234 33.86 -18.84 -21.87
C VAL A 234 34.83 -19.35 -20.79
N TYR A 235 34.39 -19.45 -19.53
CA TYR A 235 35.21 -20.02 -18.46
C TYR A 235 35.49 -21.52 -18.66
N GLU A 236 34.50 -22.31 -19.10
CA GLU A 236 34.72 -23.72 -19.44
C GLU A 236 35.73 -23.87 -20.59
N GLY A 237 35.60 -23.06 -21.65
CA GLY A 237 36.57 -23.00 -22.75
C GLY A 237 37.99 -22.69 -22.27
N ARG A 238 38.15 -21.75 -21.32
CA ARG A 238 39.44 -21.46 -20.68
C ARG A 238 39.98 -22.66 -19.89
N VAL A 239 39.16 -23.33 -19.09
CA VAL A 239 39.55 -24.54 -18.33
C VAL A 239 40.02 -25.64 -19.29
N GLN A 240 39.28 -25.91 -20.36
CA GLN A 240 39.67 -26.89 -21.38
C GLN A 240 41.02 -26.55 -22.06
N VAL A 241 41.37 -25.27 -22.19
CA VAL A 241 42.69 -24.83 -22.69
C VAL A 241 43.79 -25.07 -21.65
N TYR A 242 43.54 -24.77 -20.37
CA TYR A 242 44.48 -25.07 -19.29
C TYR A 242 44.72 -26.58 -19.15
N ASP A 243 43.68 -27.43 -19.24
CA ASP A 243 43.83 -28.89 -19.22
C ASP A 243 44.71 -29.40 -20.37
N LYS A 244 44.50 -28.89 -21.59
CA LYS A 244 45.35 -29.22 -22.76
C LYS A 244 46.80 -28.79 -22.55
N ARG A 245 47.04 -27.61 -21.94
CA ARG A 245 48.40 -27.17 -21.55
C ARG A 245 49.01 -28.10 -20.49
N VAL A 246 48.26 -28.46 -19.44
CA VAL A 246 48.72 -29.37 -18.37
C VAL A 246 49.04 -30.77 -18.93
N GLN A 247 48.25 -31.29 -19.87
CA GLN A 247 48.56 -32.54 -20.57
C GLN A 247 49.84 -32.41 -21.41
N ALA A 248 50.03 -31.32 -22.15
CA ALA A 248 51.25 -31.07 -22.91
C ALA A 248 52.51 -30.96 -22.02
N TYR A 249 52.42 -30.30 -20.85
CA TYR A 249 53.51 -30.28 -19.88
C TYR A 249 53.79 -31.66 -19.29
N LYS A 250 52.75 -32.46 -18.97
CA LYS A 250 52.91 -33.84 -18.49
C LYS A 250 53.63 -34.72 -19.52
N GLU A 251 53.35 -34.58 -20.82
CA GLU A 251 54.11 -35.30 -21.86
C GLU A 251 55.54 -34.78 -22.03
N ARG A 252 55.78 -33.46 -21.92
CA ARG A 252 57.15 -32.91 -21.93
C ARG A 252 57.99 -33.47 -20.76
N VAL A 253 57.42 -33.55 -19.56
CA VAL A 253 58.07 -34.19 -18.40
C VAL A 253 58.34 -35.67 -18.68
N ARG A 254 57.36 -36.43 -19.19
CA ARG A 254 57.55 -37.84 -19.59
C ARG A 254 58.62 -38.04 -20.66
N VAL A 255 58.87 -37.06 -21.53
CA VAL A 255 59.97 -37.10 -22.51
C VAL A 255 61.30 -36.82 -21.83
N ALA A 256 61.38 -35.77 -20.99
CA ALA A 256 62.58 -35.43 -20.23
C ALA A 256 63.01 -36.57 -19.28
N GLU A 257 62.08 -37.21 -18.57
CA GLU A 257 62.33 -38.40 -17.74
C GLU A 257 62.94 -39.57 -18.55
N ARG A 258 62.51 -39.76 -19.80
CA ARG A 258 63.07 -40.78 -20.70
C ARG A 258 64.45 -40.41 -21.22
N GLN A 259 64.68 -39.14 -21.52
CA GLN A 259 66.01 -38.64 -21.92
C GLN A 259 67.01 -38.75 -20.76
N ALA A 260 66.62 -38.32 -19.56
CA ALA A 260 67.40 -38.48 -18.34
C ALA A 260 67.83 -39.93 -18.12
N ARG A 261 66.88 -40.88 -18.16
CA ARG A 261 67.19 -42.32 -18.04
C ARG A 261 68.07 -42.89 -19.16
N SER A 262 68.01 -42.33 -20.38
CA SER A 262 68.96 -42.68 -21.44
C SER A 262 70.37 -42.22 -21.07
N SER A 263 70.52 -40.94 -20.70
CA SER A 263 71.81 -40.40 -20.26
C SER A 263 72.36 -41.06 -19.00
N GLU A 264 71.52 -41.47 -18.04
CA GLU A 264 71.92 -42.24 -16.87
C GLU A 264 72.49 -43.62 -17.27
N ALA A 265 71.82 -44.35 -18.17
CA ALA A 265 72.28 -45.64 -18.68
C ALA A 265 73.53 -45.51 -19.57
N GLU A 266 73.66 -44.43 -20.34
CA GLU A 266 74.85 -44.12 -21.14
C GLU A 266 76.06 -43.79 -20.23
N LEU A 267 75.85 -43.02 -19.15
CA LEU A 267 76.87 -42.77 -18.14
C LEU A 267 77.26 -44.02 -17.35
N GLU A 268 76.30 -44.87 -16.98
CA GLU A 268 76.58 -46.18 -16.33
C GLU A 268 77.39 -47.08 -17.27
N ALA A 269 77.04 -47.16 -18.55
CA ALA A 269 77.79 -47.92 -19.55
C ALA A 269 79.21 -47.37 -19.77
N LEU A 270 79.38 -46.04 -19.79
CA LEU A 270 80.69 -45.39 -19.85
C LEU A 270 81.52 -45.66 -18.58
N GLN A 271 80.90 -45.63 -17.40
CA GLN A 271 81.56 -45.91 -16.12
C GLN A 271 82.02 -47.38 -16.03
N VAL A 272 81.19 -48.33 -16.46
CA VAL A 272 81.55 -49.76 -16.55
C VAL A 272 82.67 -49.98 -17.58
N SER A 273 82.60 -49.33 -18.74
CA SER A 273 83.66 -49.36 -19.76
C SER A 273 84.99 -48.82 -19.20
N GLN A 274 84.96 -47.64 -18.57
CA GLN A 274 86.13 -47.02 -17.94
C GLN A 274 86.69 -47.89 -16.80
N ALA A 275 85.85 -48.51 -15.97
CA ALA A 275 86.28 -49.44 -14.94
C ALA A 275 87.00 -50.67 -15.54
N SER A 276 86.50 -51.23 -16.65
CA SER A 276 87.15 -52.35 -17.34
C SER A 276 88.49 -51.97 -17.99
N ASN A 277 88.59 -50.76 -18.56
CA ASN A 277 89.87 -50.21 -19.06
C ASN A 277 90.87 -49.99 -17.92
N ASN A 278 90.42 -49.42 -16.79
CA ASN A 278 91.25 -49.24 -15.61
C ASN A 278 91.73 -50.57 -15.02
N GLU A 279 90.90 -51.63 -15.05
CA GLU A 279 91.29 -52.99 -14.66
C GLU A 279 92.33 -53.59 -15.63
N GLY A 280 92.21 -53.28 -16.93
CA GLY A 280 93.21 -53.62 -17.95
C GLY A 280 94.55 -52.94 -17.68
N ILE A 281 94.55 -51.61 -17.54
CA ILE A 281 95.74 -50.81 -17.20
C ILE A 281 96.36 -51.28 -15.88
N ALA A 282 95.56 -51.61 -14.87
CA ALA A 282 96.07 -52.15 -13.61
C ALA A 282 96.78 -53.51 -13.77
N LYS A 283 96.29 -54.39 -14.67
CA LYS A 283 96.96 -55.66 -15.00
C LYS A 283 98.27 -55.43 -15.77
N GLU A 284 98.29 -54.49 -16.71
CA GLU A 284 99.51 -54.11 -17.44
C GLU A 284 100.56 -53.48 -16.51
N LEU A 285 100.15 -52.59 -15.61
CA LEU A 285 101.01 -51.96 -14.61
C LEU A 285 101.54 -52.99 -13.60
N ALA A 286 100.70 -53.93 -13.15
CA ALA A 286 101.15 -55.05 -12.31
C ALA A 286 102.16 -55.96 -13.03
N TYR A 287 101.96 -56.25 -14.32
CA TYR A 287 102.92 -56.99 -15.14
C TYR A 287 104.24 -56.22 -15.33
N ALA A 288 104.18 -54.93 -15.64
CA ALA A 288 105.35 -54.06 -15.77
C ALA A 288 106.12 -53.96 -14.45
N LYS A 289 105.42 -53.85 -13.31
CA LYS A 289 106.03 -53.88 -11.97
C LYS A 289 106.74 -55.21 -11.71
N ALA A 290 106.09 -56.35 -11.98
CA ALA A 290 106.72 -57.67 -11.82
C ALA A 290 107.93 -57.88 -12.77
N LEU A 291 107.93 -57.23 -13.94
CA LEU A 291 109.07 -57.20 -14.85
C LEU A 291 110.22 -56.34 -14.30
N LEU A 292 109.92 -55.16 -13.75
CA LEU A 292 110.89 -54.28 -13.10
C LEU A 292 111.49 -54.92 -11.84
N GLU A 293 110.70 -55.64 -11.03
CA GLU A 293 111.18 -56.41 -9.88
C GLU A 293 112.18 -57.49 -10.31
N ARG A 294 111.90 -58.21 -11.42
CA ARG A 294 112.85 -59.18 -12.00
C ARG A 294 114.13 -58.52 -12.51
N PHE A 295 114.04 -57.35 -13.15
CA PHE A 295 115.22 -56.58 -13.57
C PHE A 295 116.03 -56.08 -12.37
N ALA A 296 115.38 -55.62 -11.30
CA ALA A 296 116.05 -55.18 -10.07
C ALA A 296 116.82 -56.32 -9.39
N VAL A 297 116.24 -57.53 -9.32
CA VAL A 297 116.95 -58.72 -8.83
C VAL A 297 118.14 -59.06 -9.73
N ALA A 298 117.95 -59.15 -11.05
CA ALA A 298 119.03 -59.47 -11.98
C ALA A 298 120.16 -58.43 -12.00
N TYR A 299 119.83 -57.14 -11.79
CA TYR A 299 120.83 -56.07 -11.65
C TYR A 299 121.55 -56.14 -10.30
N GLY A 300 120.85 -56.53 -9.22
CA GLY A 300 121.44 -56.83 -7.92
C GLY A 300 122.43 -58.00 -7.98
N ASP A 301 122.06 -59.09 -8.65
CA ASP A 301 122.94 -60.25 -8.90
C ASP A 301 124.17 -59.85 -9.72
N LEU A 302 123.98 -59.05 -10.78
CA LEU A 302 125.07 -58.53 -11.61
C LEU A 302 126.02 -57.61 -10.82
N HIS A 303 125.47 -56.76 -9.95
CA HIS A 303 126.26 -55.88 -9.08
C HIS A 303 127.01 -56.68 -8.01
N ALA A 304 126.39 -57.70 -7.41
CA ALA A 304 127.06 -58.63 -6.50
C ALA A 304 128.18 -59.42 -7.20
N MET A 305 127.96 -59.84 -8.45
CA MET A 305 129.01 -60.44 -9.30
C MET A 305 130.14 -59.45 -9.63
N SER A 306 129.86 -58.15 -9.80
CA SER A 306 130.92 -57.14 -9.92
C SER A 306 131.70 -57.05 -8.62
N GLN A 307 131.04 -56.78 -7.48
CA GLN A 307 131.72 -56.69 -6.19
C GLN A 307 132.53 -57.95 -5.85
N ALA A 308 132.08 -59.15 -6.26
CA ALA A 308 132.84 -60.38 -6.08
C ALA A 308 134.12 -60.44 -6.95
N LYS A 309 134.09 -59.89 -8.17
CA LYS A 309 135.29 -59.69 -9.00
C LYS A 309 136.18 -58.61 -8.40
N ASP A 310 135.61 -57.50 -7.95
CA ASP A 310 136.35 -56.35 -7.41
C ASP A 310 137.08 -56.74 -6.11
N ARG A 311 136.43 -57.48 -5.21
CA ARG A 311 137.06 -58.10 -4.04
C ARG A 311 138.13 -59.12 -4.42
N ARG A 312 137.97 -59.86 -5.52
CA ARG A 312 138.99 -60.79 -6.02
C ARG A 312 140.19 -60.06 -6.64
N ILE A 313 139.97 -58.93 -7.31
CA ILE A 313 141.03 -58.04 -7.80
C ILE A 313 141.77 -57.41 -6.61
N GLN A 314 141.07 -56.98 -5.57
CA GLN A 314 141.68 -56.51 -4.32
C GLN A 314 142.48 -57.61 -3.61
N ALA A 315 141.97 -58.85 -3.54
CA ALA A 315 142.70 -59.99 -2.98
C ALA A 315 143.97 -60.31 -3.76
N LEU A 316 143.89 -60.38 -5.10
CA LEU A 316 145.06 -60.56 -5.97
C LEU A 316 146.03 -59.38 -5.89
N GLY A 317 145.54 -58.16 -5.70
CA GLY A 317 146.35 -56.97 -5.42
C GLY A 317 147.06 -57.04 -4.07
N GLY A 318 146.41 -57.59 -3.05
CA GLY A 318 146.99 -57.90 -1.75
C GLY A 318 148.08 -58.98 -1.85
N GLU A 319 147.79 -60.10 -2.52
CA GLU A 319 148.77 -61.15 -2.82
C GLU A 319 149.97 -60.58 -3.60
N LEU A 320 149.75 -59.72 -4.60
CA LEU A 320 150.82 -59.04 -5.34
C LEU A 320 151.60 -58.03 -4.48
N TRP A 321 150.96 -57.37 -3.52
CA TRP A 321 151.62 -56.43 -2.61
C TRP A 321 152.43 -57.14 -1.53
N ASP A 322 151.93 -58.25 -0.99
CA ASP A 322 152.69 -59.10 -0.06
C ASP A 322 153.80 -59.87 -0.80
N LYS A 323 153.61 -60.27 -2.06
CA LYS A 323 154.72 -60.68 -2.96
C LYS A 323 155.72 -59.54 -3.18
N GLY A 324 155.24 -58.31 -3.35
CA GLY A 324 156.05 -57.11 -3.44
C GLY A 324 156.86 -56.85 -2.16
N LYS A 325 156.31 -57.17 -0.99
CA LYS A 325 157.05 -57.16 0.30
C LYS A 325 158.02 -58.33 0.43
N GLU A 326 157.68 -59.54 0.00
CA GLU A 326 158.64 -60.66 -0.03
C GLU A 326 159.85 -60.28 -0.90
N VAL A 327 159.60 -59.66 -2.06
CA VAL A 327 160.66 -59.10 -2.93
C VAL A 327 161.39 -57.97 -2.24
N ALA A 328 160.72 -56.95 -1.69
CA ALA A 328 161.37 -55.84 -1.00
C ALA A 328 162.15 -56.27 0.27
N MET A 329 161.74 -57.35 0.94
CA MET A 329 162.46 -57.93 2.08
C MET A 329 163.64 -58.79 1.62
N MET A 330 163.55 -59.47 0.46
CA MET A 330 164.71 -60.09 -0.18
C MET A 330 165.69 -59.03 -0.70
N GLU A 331 165.21 -57.93 -1.26
CA GLU A 331 166.03 -56.76 -1.64
C GLU A 331 166.66 -56.11 -0.40
N GLN A 332 165.95 -56.02 0.74
CA GLN A 332 166.56 -55.60 2.01
C GLN A 332 167.60 -56.61 2.53
N MET A 333 167.38 -57.92 2.43
CA MET A 333 168.40 -58.90 2.83
C MET A 333 169.62 -58.90 1.89
N VAL A 334 169.43 -58.65 0.60
CA VAL A 334 170.52 -58.41 -0.35
C VAL A 334 171.25 -57.12 0.00
N ALA A 335 170.53 -56.01 0.23
CA ALA A 335 171.11 -54.75 0.65
C ALA A 335 171.88 -54.87 1.97
N TRP A 336 171.39 -55.63 2.95
CA TRP A 336 172.06 -55.85 4.23
C TRP A 336 173.32 -56.73 4.08
N ALA A 337 173.30 -57.72 3.19
CA ALA A 337 174.48 -58.49 2.80
C ALA A 337 175.49 -57.67 1.96
N GLU A 338 175.04 -56.63 1.26
CA GLU A 338 175.89 -55.64 0.60
C GLU A 338 176.36 -54.53 1.56
N GLU A 339 175.65 -54.29 2.67
CA GLU A 339 176.02 -53.33 3.72
C GLU A 339 177.06 -53.91 4.68
N GLU A 340 176.96 -55.19 5.09
CA GLU A 340 178.08 -55.90 5.75
C GLU A 340 179.35 -55.91 4.88
N LYS A 341 179.18 -55.95 3.56
CA LYS A 341 180.28 -55.87 2.57
C LYS A 341 180.79 -54.44 2.36
N GLY A 342 179.95 -53.43 2.61
CA GLY A 342 180.29 -52.00 2.53
C GLY A 342 181.04 -51.47 3.76
N ILE A 343 180.80 -52.03 4.94
CA ILE A 343 181.47 -51.61 6.20
C ILE A 343 182.97 -51.98 6.21
N LEU A 344 183.41 -52.89 5.34
CA LEU A 344 184.84 -53.17 5.05
C LEU A 344 185.38 -52.45 3.80
N ALA A 345 184.63 -51.49 3.24
CA ALA A 345 184.97 -50.73 2.03
C ALA A 345 185.09 -49.20 2.27
N GLU A 346 185.60 -48.84 3.46
CA GLU A 346 186.26 -47.57 3.83
C GLU A 346 185.56 -46.21 3.59
N GLU A 347 185.40 -45.46 4.69
CA GLU A 347 185.92 -44.09 4.90
C GLU A 347 185.72 -42.98 3.83
N LEU A 348 184.78 -43.12 2.89
CA LEU A 348 184.31 -42.08 1.96
C LEU A 348 182.77 -42.01 2.04
N GLY A 349 182.12 -40.89 2.38
CA GLY A 349 182.31 -39.57 1.77
C GLY A 349 181.14 -39.24 0.83
N ALA A 350 179.87 -39.31 1.29
CA ALA A 350 179.13 -38.24 1.98
C ALA A 350 178.37 -37.22 1.08
N ARG A 351 177.15 -36.86 1.52
CA ARG A 351 176.31 -35.64 1.21
C ARG A 351 175.39 -35.57 -0.03
N GLN A 352 174.19 -35.02 0.26
CA GLN A 352 173.31 -34.13 -0.57
C GLN A 352 172.49 -34.74 -1.73
N ARG A 353 171.26 -34.28 -2.08
CA ARG A 353 170.18 -33.51 -1.37
C ARG A 353 168.81 -33.68 -2.15
N PRO A 354 167.71 -32.87 -2.05
CA PRO A 354 166.32 -33.37 -2.20
C PRO A 354 165.52 -32.69 -3.36
N LEU A 355 164.19 -32.49 -3.18
CA LEU A 355 163.18 -31.78 -4.02
C LEU A 355 162.52 -32.68 -5.11
N ASP A 356 161.25 -32.51 -5.54
CA ASP A 356 160.15 -31.60 -5.14
C ASP A 356 158.74 -32.00 -5.71
N LEU A 357 157.65 -31.41 -5.16
CA LEU A 357 156.33 -31.05 -5.79
C LEU A 357 155.45 -32.20 -6.43
N GLU A 358 154.14 -32.10 -6.78
CA GLU A 358 153.08 -31.06 -6.64
C GLU A 358 151.62 -31.63 -6.77
N GLY A 359 150.60 -30.90 -6.27
CA GLY A 359 149.22 -30.84 -6.82
C GLY A 359 148.14 -31.90 -6.41
N ARG A 360 146.81 -31.69 -6.61
CA ARG A 360 146.03 -30.47 -6.97
C ARG A 360 144.46 -30.69 -6.86
N GLU A 361 143.71 -29.69 -6.34
CA GLU A 361 142.24 -29.34 -6.47
C GLU A 361 141.12 -30.43 -6.42
N GLU A 362 140.06 -30.38 -5.56
CA GLU A 362 138.78 -29.57 -5.52
C GLU A 362 137.70 -29.96 -6.58
N HIS A 363 136.36 -29.83 -6.46
CA HIS A 363 135.35 -29.10 -5.62
C HIS A 363 133.98 -29.91 -5.67
N GLY A 364 132.78 -29.68 -5.08
CA GLY A 364 132.14 -28.76 -4.09
C GLY A 364 130.58 -28.70 -4.23
N SER A 365 129.81 -28.15 -3.26
CA SER A 365 128.31 -27.88 -3.22
C SER A 365 127.33 -29.08 -3.05
N HIS A 366 126.05 -28.99 -2.61
CA HIS A 366 125.09 -27.85 -2.36
C HIS A 366 123.85 -28.24 -1.46
N SER A 367 123.23 -27.29 -0.72
CA SER A 367 121.81 -27.23 -0.21
C SER A 367 121.25 -28.36 0.70
N ASP A 368 120.68 -28.17 1.92
CA ASP A 368 120.08 -27.02 2.66
C ASP A 368 118.66 -26.59 2.15
N ASP A 369 117.55 -26.45 2.92
CA ASP A 369 117.18 -26.72 4.35
C ASP A 369 115.61 -26.65 4.59
N GLU A 370 115.12 -26.74 5.85
CA GLU A 370 113.78 -26.38 6.45
C GLU A 370 112.51 -27.31 6.41
N ASP A 371 111.81 -27.38 7.57
CA ASP A 371 110.46 -27.95 7.84
C ASP A 371 109.43 -26.83 8.13
N SER A 372 108.18 -26.90 7.62
CA SER A 372 107.09 -26.01 8.11
C SER A 372 105.66 -26.51 7.84
N PRO A 373 104.73 -26.43 8.82
CA PRO A 373 103.29 -26.67 8.60
C PRO A 373 102.40 -25.48 9.04
N ILE A 374 101.83 -24.73 8.09
CA ILE A 374 100.77 -23.74 8.32
C ILE A 374 99.76 -23.83 7.18
N GLU A 375 98.50 -24.16 7.48
CA GLU A 375 97.26 -23.77 6.78
C GLU A 375 96.07 -24.56 7.38
N LEU A 376 95.38 -23.98 8.36
CA LEU A 376 94.15 -24.56 8.93
C LEU A 376 93.16 -23.49 9.44
N ASP A 377 93.63 -22.32 9.88
CA ASP A 377 92.76 -21.27 10.45
C ASP A 377 91.90 -20.52 9.40
N GLU A 378 92.35 -20.40 8.14
CA GLU A 378 91.59 -19.67 7.11
C GLU A 378 90.25 -20.35 6.76
N LEU A 379 90.16 -21.68 6.89
CA LEU A 379 88.91 -22.43 6.69
C LEU A 379 87.90 -22.27 7.83
N MET A 380 88.32 -21.79 9.00
CA MET A 380 87.46 -21.67 10.18
C MET A 380 86.70 -20.33 10.24
N MET A 381 87.25 -19.27 9.62
CA MET A 381 86.59 -17.95 9.55
C MET A 381 85.31 -17.97 8.70
N LEU A 382 85.39 -18.51 7.47
CA LEU A 382 84.27 -18.55 6.53
C LEU A 382 83.04 -19.32 7.05
N ALA A 383 83.24 -20.27 7.98
CA ALA A 383 82.16 -21.07 8.58
C ALA A 383 81.33 -20.32 9.65
N LEU A 384 81.73 -19.11 10.04
CA LEU A 384 81.05 -18.29 11.06
C LEU A 384 80.28 -17.10 10.49
N GLU A 385 80.68 -16.58 9.32
CA GLU A 385 80.08 -15.39 8.68
C GLU A 385 78.59 -15.63 8.34
N GLY A 386 78.28 -16.68 7.58
CA GLY A 386 76.92 -17.03 7.14
C GLY A 386 75.93 -17.44 8.24
N LYS A 387 76.39 -17.52 9.51
CA LYS A 387 75.51 -17.67 10.70
C LYS A 387 75.08 -16.34 11.31
N ARG A 388 75.57 -15.21 10.80
CA ARG A 388 75.16 -13.86 11.22
C ARG A 388 73.95 -13.39 10.41
N GLU A 389 74.03 -13.45 9.08
CA GLU A 389 73.00 -12.96 8.15
C GLU A 389 71.61 -13.60 8.37
N ILE A 390 71.57 -14.90 8.64
CA ILE A 390 70.32 -15.64 8.92
C ILE A 390 69.55 -15.02 10.11
N ARG A 391 70.25 -14.49 11.11
CA ARG A 391 69.62 -13.88 12.30
C ARG A 391 69.10 -12.46 12.05
N GLU A 392 69.71 -11.72 11.13
CA GLU A 392 69.22 -10.40 10.73
C GLU A 392 67.95 -10.52 9.87
N MET A 393 67.86 -11.57 9.05
CA MET A 393 66.63 -11.97 8.33
C MET A 393 65.48 -12.32 9.30
N GLU A 394 65.77 -13.06 10.37
CA GLU A 394 64.77 -13.41 11.40
C GLU A 394 64.28 -12.18 12.20
N LEU A 395 65.16 -11.22 12.49
CA LEU A 395 64.80 -9.98 13.20
C LEU A 395 63.91 -9.06 12.36
N ARG A 396 64.24 -8.82 11.08
CA ARG A 396 63.39 -8.02 10.17
C ARG A 396 61.98 -8.60 10.01
N LYS A 397 61.84 -9.92 10.09
CA LYS A 397 60.54 -10.61 10.03
C LYS A 397 59.67 -10.36 11.28
N LEU A 398 60.27 -10.05 12.43
CA LEU A 398 59.55 -9.74 13.66
C LEU A 398 59.08 -8.28 13.73
N GLU A 399 59.88 -7.32 13.23
CA GLU A 399 59.46 -5.90 13.17
C GLU A 399 58.20 -5.70 12.31
N LEU A 400 58.12 -6.39 11.15
CA LEU A 400 56.95 -6.31 10.25
C LEU A 400 55.64 -6.84 10.87
N LEU A 401 55.72 -7.67 11.92
CA LEU A 401 54.54 -8.19 12.62
C LEU A 401 54.09 -7.29 13.79
N SER A 402 54.88 -6.29 14.18
CA SER A 402 54.58 -5.43 15.33
C SER A 402 53.66 -4.23 15.00
N ASN A 403 53.39 -3.95 13.73
CA ASN A 403 52.79 -2.69 13.27
C ASN A 403 51.27 -2.77 12.95
N TYR A 404 50.58 -3.87 13.29
CA TYR A 404 49.21 -4.14 12.80
C TYR A 404 48.07 -4.01 13.83
N ASP A 405 48.34 -3.92 15.14
CA ASP A 405 47.30 -4.04 16.18
C ASP A 405 46.75 -2.70 16.75
N ASP A 406 47.42 -1.56 16.55
CA ASP A 406 47.02 -0.27 17.15
C ASP A 406 46.04 0.55 16.28
N THR A 407 44.74 0.30 16.42
CA THR A 407 43.69 1.27 16.06
C THR A 407 42.70 1.50 17.22
N PRO A 408 42.58 2.72 17.77
CA PRO A 408 41.82 2.94 19.01
C PRO A 408 40.30 3.04 18.78
N ILE A 409 39.53 2.18 19.45
CA ILE A 409 38.07 2.19 19.44
C ILE A 409 37.55 3.34 20.32
N ALA A 410 36.95 4.36 19.69
CA ALA A 410 36.29 5.48 20.38
C ALA A 410 34.79 5.21 20.63
N GLY A 411 34.30 5.51 21.84
CA GLY A 411 32.95 5.15 22.30
C GLY A 411 31.82 6.13 21.89
N PRO A 412 30.54 5.71 21.97
CA PRO A 412 29.41 6.45 21.44
C PRO A 412 28.73 7.40 22.46
N SER A 413 28.12 8.49 21.97
CA SER A 413 27.21 9.33 22.76
C SER A 413 25.98 9.81 21.96
N SER A 414 24.88 9.09 22.13
CA SER A 414 23.47 9.51 21.97
C SER A 414 23.14 10.84 21.24
N THR A 415 22.44 10.72 20.10
CA THR A 415 21.08 11.29 19.97
C THR A 415 20.32 10.56 18.86
N SER A 416 19.01 10.34 19.05
CA SER A 416 18.22 9.44 18.20
C SER A 416 17.61 10.17 16.99
N SER A 417 18.33 10.16 15.87
CA SER A 417 17.73 10.30 14.53
C SER A 417 18.01 9.03 13.72
N SER A 418 16.97 8.47 13.10
CA SER A 418 17.06 7.25 12.28
C SER A 418 17.53 7.59 10.84
N GLY A 419 18.74 8.13 10.74
CA GLY A 419 19.54 8.06 9.53
C GLY A 419 20.44 6.82 9.54
N LEU A 420 21.10 6.53 8.42
CA LEU A 420 22.23 5.59 8.39
C LEU A 420 23.27 6.03 9.44
N SER A 421 23.94 5.08 10.08
CA SER A 421 24.92 5.47 11.10
C SER A 421 26.10 6.16 10.42
N PRO A 422 26.67 7.24 11.01
CA PRO A 422 27.83 7.90 10.43
C PRO A 422 29.06 6.96 10.35
N SER A 423 29.05 5.83 11.06
CA SER A 423 30.04 4.76 10.94
C SER A 423 30.01 4.08 9.57
N GLU A 424 28.82 3.77 9.03
CA GLU A 424 28.68 3.07 7.75
C GLU A 424 29.12 3.96 6.57
N GLU A 425 28.82 5.26 6.63
CA GLU A 425 29.27 6.22 5.61
C GLU A 425 30.78 6.52 5.73
N GLN A 426 31.34 6.52 6.94
CA GLN A 426 32.79 6.59 7.18
C GLN A 426 33.52 5.33 6.67
N GLU A 427 32.95 4.15 6.87
CA GLU A 427 33.52 2.89 6.36
C GLU A 427 33.46 2.83 4.82
N LEU A 428 32.34 3.22 4.21
CA LEU A 428 32.21 3.24 2.75
C LEU A 428 33.07 4.34 2.10
N THR A 429 33.35 5.45 2.78
CA THR A 429 34.34 6.45 2.31
C THR A 429 35.79 5.99 2.51
N ARG A 430 36.10 5.26 3.59
CA ARG A 430 37.39 4.57 3.78
C ARG A 430 37.65 3.54 2.67
N LEU A 431 36.68 2.69 2.36
CA LEU A 431 36.79 1.71 1.26
C LEU A 431 36.98 2.38 -0.11
N ARG A 432 36.32 3.53 -0.37
CA ARG A 432 36.56 4.32 -1.59
C ARG A 432 37.98 4.87 -1.68
N THR A 433 38.60 5.27 -0.57
CA THR A 433 39.99 5.77 -0.55
C THR A 433 41.01 4.65 -0.67
N GLU A 434 40.77 3.49 -0.06
CA GLU A 434 41.61 2.29 -0.24
C GLU A 434 41.59 1.80 -1.70
N CYS A 435 40.41 1.72 -2.32
CA CYS A 435 40.25 1.42 -3.76
C CYS A 435 40.82 2.51 -4.69
N ALA A 436 41.12 3.71 -4.20
CA ALA A 436 41.79 4.74 -5.00
C ALA A 436 43.32 4.54 -4.97
N MET A 437 43.91 4.38 -3.78
CA MET A 437 45.36 4.15 -3.65
C MET A 437 45.79 2.84 -4.35
N LEU A 438 44.98 1.77 -4.23
CA LEU A 438 45.25 0.51 -4.93
C LEU A 438 45.29 0.65 -6.47
N ARG A 439 44.65 1.68 -7.04
CA ARG A 439 44.73 1.98 -8.49
C ARG A 439 45.96 2.79 -8.85
N GLU A 440 46.35 3.75 -8.02
CA GLU A 440 47.61 4.47 -8.22
C GLU A 440 48.81 3.49 -8.12
N GLU A 441 48.75 2.52 -7.19
CA GLU A 441 49.69 1.39 -7.14
C GLU A 441 49.59 0.48 -8.38
N GLN A 442 48.37 0.16 -8.85
CA GLN A 442 48.16 -0.67 -10.05
C GLN A 442 48.70 0.00 -11.32
N GLU A 443 48.40 1.28 -11.54
CA GLU A 443 48.86 2.06 -12.71
C GLU A 443 50.39 2.21 -12.71
N SER A 444 51.01 2.40 -11.53
CA SER A 444 52.47 2.40 -11.41
C SER A 444 53.08 1.04 -11.74
N LEU A 445 52.48 -0.07 -11.29
CA LEU A 445 52.96 -1.43 -11.57
C LEU A 445 52.69 -1.86 -13.02
N GLU A 446 51.63 -1.38 -13.66
CA GLU A 446 51.38 -1.61 -15.08
C GLU A 446 52.41 -0.88 -15.96
N GLN A 447 52.85 0.32 -15.57
CA GLN A 447 53.97 1.02 -16.21
C GLN A 447 55.29 0.25 -16.03
N ASP A 448 55.63 -0.15 -14.79
CA ASP A 448 56.78 -1.02 -14.51
C ASP A 448 56.81 -2.28 -15.39
N LEU A 449 55.65 -2.91 -15.64
CA LEU A 449 55.55 -4.11 -16.48
C LEU A 449 55.70 -3.84 -17.99
N VAL A 450 55.42 -2.63 -18.47
CA VAL A 450 55.71 -2.24 -19.86
C VAL A 450 57.22 -2.09 -20.05
N ASP A 451 57.89 -1.42 -19.10
CA ASP A 451 59.34 -1.24 -19.13
C ASP A 451 60.06 -2.60 -18.94
N ALA A 452 59.54 -3.46 -18.06
CA ALA A 452 59.97 -4.85 -17.92
C ALA A 452 59.86 -5.69 -19.20
N ALA A 453 58.79 -5.51 -19.99
CA ALA A 453 58.62 -6.23 -21.24
C ALA A 453 59.65 -5.81 -22.29
N MET A 454 60.04 -4.52 -22.30
CA MET A 454 61.13 -4.00 -23.13
C MET A 454 62.48 -4.58 -22.71
N GLU A 455 62.80 -4.57 -21.41
CA GLU A 455 64.03 -5.18 -20.86
C GLU A 455 64.09 -6.69 -21.10
N SER A 456 62.96 -7.40 -21.00
CA SER A 456 62.89 -8.82 -21.32
C SER A 456 63.09 -9.09 -22.81
N GLU A 457 62.61 -8.23 -23.72
CA GLU A 457 62.93 -8.38 -25.14
C GLU A 457 64.43 -8.15 -25.37
N GLU A 458 65.02 -7.14 -24.71
CA GLU A 458 66.46 -6.89 -24.78
C GLU A 458 67.28 -8.07 -24.23
N HIS A 459 66.91 -8.68 -23.10
CA HIS A 459 67.53 -9.93 -22.62
C HIS A 459 67.46 -11.05 -23.67
N THR A 460 66.37 -11.21 -24.43
CA THR A 460 66.32 -12.23 -25.50
C THR A 460 67.24 -11.91 -26.66
N ARG A 461 67.36 -10.64 -27.05
CA ARG A 461 68.32 -10.18 -28.07
C ARG A 461 69.76 -10.38 -27.60
N GLN A 462 70.05 -10.08 -26.33
CA GLN A 462 71.35 -10.31 -25.70
C GLN A 462 71.69 -11.82 -25.65
N THR A 463 70.73 -12.65 -25.24
CA THR A 463 70.90 -14.12 -25.20
C THR A 463 71.23 -14.70 -26.58
N ALA A 464 70.63 -14.17 -27.66
CA ALA A 464 70.94 -14.58 -29.02
C ALA A 464 72.37 -14.18 -29.44
N ALA A 465 72.76 -12.92 -29.27
CA ALA A 465 74.09 -12.45 -29.65
C ALA A 465 75.22 -13.06 -28.78
N TYR A 466 74.94 -13.45 -27.52
CA TYR A 466 75.87 -14.28 -26.73
C TYR A 466 76.10 -15.67 -27.34
N GLN A 467 75.05 -16.30 -27.90
CA GLN A 467 75.18 -17.60 -28.58
C GLN A 467 75.95 -17.47 -29.91
N GLU A 468 75.76 -16.37 -30.64
CA GLU A 468 76.56 -16.06 -31.84
C GLU A 468 78.04 -15.85 -31.48
N LEU A 469 78.33 -15.02 -30.47
CA LEU A 469 79.69 -14.79 -29.96
C LEU A 469 80.34 -16.09 -29.44
N GLN A 470 79.57 -16.99 -28.81
CA GLN A 470 80.06 -18.30 -28.37
C GLN A 470 80.48 -19.20 -29.55
N VAL A 471 79.76 -19.13 -30.68
CA VAL A 471 80.10 -19.87 -31.91
C VAL A 471 81.34 -19.28 -32.59
N GLU A 472 81.47 -17.95 -32.64
CA GLU A 472 82.65 -17.28 -33.19
C GLU A 472 83.91 -17.58 -32.34
N TYR A 473 83.81 -17.46 -31.01
CA TYR A 473 84.89 -17.79 -30.08
C TYR A 473 85.34 -19.26 -30.24
N ALA A 474 84.40 -20.22 -30.28
CA ALA A 474 84.72 -21.63 -30.48
C ALA A 474 85.34 -21.93 -31.87
N SER A 475 84.96 -21.15 -32.90
CA SER A 475 85.61 -21.23 -34.21
C SER A 475 87.05 -20.71 -34.15
N LEU A 476 87.31 -19.61 -33.44
CA LEU A 476 88.64 -19.01 -33.34
C LEU A 476 89.59 -19.83 -32.44
N GLU A 477 89.10 -20.48 -31.38
CA GLU A 477 89.84 -21.52 -30.65
C GLU A 477 90.24 -22.68 -31.58
N ALA A 478 89.33 -23.14 -32.45
CA ALA A 478 89.61 -24.20 -33.41
C ALA A 478 90.62 -23.77 -34.49
N GLU A 479 90.64 -22.51 -34.90
CA GLU A 479 91.67 -21.98 -35.81
C GLU A 479 93.04 -21.83 -35.11
N LEU A 480 93.08 -21.34 -33.87
CA LEU A 480 94.31 -21.31 -33.07
C LEU A 480 94.88 -22.71 -32.83
N ALA A 481 94.02 -23.70 -32.57
CA ALA A 481 94.44 -25.11 -32.44
C ALA A 481 95.08 -25.62 -33.74
N ARG A 482 94.51 -25.29 -34.91
CA ARG A 482 95.11 -25.62 -36.23
C ARG A 482 96.44 -24.90 -36.44
N VAL A 483 96.54 -23.60 -36.18
CA VAL A 483 97.79 -22.83 -36.39
C VAL A 483 98.89 -23.34 -35.46
N ARG A 484 98.58 -23.59 -34.19
CA ARG A 484 99.50 -24.22 -33.21
C ARG A 484 99.92 -25.63 -33.63
N SER A 485 99.05 -26.44 -34.24
CA SER A 485 99.46 -27.78 -34.71
C SER A 485 100.38 -27.75 -35.94
N HIS A 486 100.33 -26.69 -36.76
CA HIS A 486 101.15 -26.53 -37.96
C HIS A 486 102.51 -25.86 -37.70
N SER A 487 102.69 -25.15 -36.58
CA SER A 487 103.93 -24.41 -36.26
C SER A 487 105.07 -25.27 -35.71
N ILE A 488 104.81 -26.53 -35.35
CA ILE A 488 105.73 -27.43 -34.61
C ILE A 488 106.92 -27.95 -35.46
N SER A 489 107.10 -27.45 -36.70
CA SER A 489 108.22 -27.80 -37.58
C SER A 489 109.28 -26.68 -37.62
N PRO A 490 110.36 -26.75 -36.82
CA PRO A 490 111.40 -25.72 -36.78
C PRO A 490 112.32 -25.77 -38.01
N SER A 491 111.88 -25.17 -39.11
CA SER A 491 112.71 -24.88 -40.28
C SER A 491 112.93 -23.37 -40.42
N ALA A 492 114.19 -22.98 -40.72
CA ALA A 492 114.60 -21.58 -40.82
C ALA A 492 114.12 -20.96 -42.16
N HIS A 493 112.82 -20.72 -42.28
CA HIS A 493 112.18 -20.14 -43.46
C HIS A 493 111.33 -18.91 -43.07
N PRO A 494 111.20 -17.90 -43.96
CA PRO A 494 110.45 -16.68 -43.68
C PRO A 494 108.96 -16.92 -43.40
N SER A 495 108.43 -18.08 -43.79
CA SER A 495 107.10 -18.56 -43.40
C SER A 495 106.92 -18.66 -41.88
N HIS A 496 107.96 -19.03 -41.10
CA HIS A 496 107.87 -19.13 -39.64
C HIS A 496 107.68 -17.76 -38.99
N ILE A 497 108.39 -16.73 -39.45
CA ILE A 497 108.24 -15.36 -38.94
C ILE A 497 106.81 -14.86 -39.20
N LYS A 498 106.27 -15.14 -40.39
CA LYS A 498 104.87 -14.80 -40.68
C LYS A 498 103.88 -15.58 -39.80
N ALA A 499 104.04 -16.90 -39.70
CA ALA A 499 103.18 -17.74 -38.87
C ALA A 499 103.20 -17.34 -37.39
N GLN A 500 104.35 -16.88 -36.87
CA GLN A 500 104.47 -16.40 -35.49
C GLN A 500 103.80 -15.02 -35.29
N ALA A 501 103.83 -14.13 -36.30
CA ALA A 501 103.07 -12.88 -36.28
C ALA A 501 101.56 -13.11 -36.40
N ASP A 502 101.15 -14.00 -37.32
CA ASP A 502 99.75 -14.42 -37.51
C ASP A 502 99.22 -15.08 -36.21
N LEU A 503 100.02 -15.91 -35.52
CA LEU A 503 99.69 -16.53 -34.23
C LEU A 503 99.61 -15.50 -33.09
N SER A 504 100.56 -14.57 -32.99
CA SER A 504 100.53 -13.50 -31.97
C SER A 504 99.30 -12.60 -32.12
N ARG A 505 98.87 -12.35 -33.36
CA ARG A 505 97.63 -11.63 -33.67
C ARG A 505 96.41 -12.43 -33.20
N LEU A 506 96.30 -13.70 -33.59
CA LEU A 506 95.18 -14.57 -33.17
C LEU A 506 95.08 -14.71 -31.64
N GLU A 507 96.21 -14.74 -30.92
CA GLU A 507 96.21 -14.76 -29.44
C GLU A 507 95.73 -13.43 -28.84
N SER A 508 95.99 -12.29 -29.49
CA SER A 508 95.41 -11.00 -29.08
C SER A 508 93.91 -10.90 -29.40
N GLU A 509 93.46 -11.45 -30.54
CA GLU A 509 92.05 -11.50 -30.94
C GLU A 509 91.25 -12.46 -30.03
N HIS A 510 91.80 -13.63 -29.68
CA HIS A 510 91.25 -14.54 -28.67
C HIS A 510 91.15 -13.85 -27.30
N LYS A 511 92.17 -13.11 -26.86
CA LYS A 511 92.07 -12.42 -25.57
C LYS A 511 90.98 -11.35 -25.60
N GLN A 512 90.91 -10.54 -26.66
CA GLN A 512 89.86 -9.53 -26.80
C GLN A 512 88.47 -10.18 -26.76
N LEU A 513 88.24 -11.25 -27.52
CA LEU A 513 86.97 -12.00 -27.48
C LEU A 513 86.68 -12.61 -26.11
N GLN A 514 87.70 -13.04 -25.35
CA GLN A 514 87.54 -13.56 -23.99
C GLN A 514 87.12 -12.46 -23.00
N ASP A 515 87.74 -11.28 -23.08
CA ASP A 515 87.39 -10.11 -22.26
C ASP A 515 85.97 -9.59 -22.63
N GLU A 516 85.63 -9.56 -23.93
CA GLU A 516 84.29 -9.22 -24.44
C GLU A 516 83.23 -10.24 -23.98
N PHE A 517 83.50 -11.55 -24.09
CA PHE A 517 82.61 -12.62 -23.65
C PHE A 517 82.36 -12.60 -22.12
N ALA A 518 83.37 -12.22 -21.33
CA ALA A 518 83.22 -12.02 -19.90
C ALA A 518 82.29 -10.84 -19.56
N ALA A 519 82.49 -9.68 -20.21
CA ALA A 519 81.61 -8.51 -20.06
C ALA A 519 80.18 -8.81 -20.53
N TYR A 520 80.03 -9.55 -21.63
CA TYR A 520 78.73 -9.98 -22.15
C TYR A 520 77.99 -10.87 -21.16
N LYS A 521 78.70 -11.86 -20.59
CA LYS A 521 78.14 -12.78 -19.60
C LYS A 521 77.66 -12.05 -18.34
N GLN A 522 78.38 -11.01 -17.90
CA GLN A 522 77.92 -10.16 -16.79
C GLN A 522 76.65 -9.40 -17.16
N SER A 523 76.61 -8.74 -18.33
CA SER A 523 75.42 -8.01 -18.79
C SER A 523 74.17 -8.90 -18.89
N MET A 524 74.32 -10.13 -19.38
CA MET A 524 73.23 -11.12 -19.42
C MET A 524 72.80 -11.61 -18.02
N GLN A 525 73.71 -11.67 -17.04
CA GLN A 525 73.35 -11.95 -15.65
C GLN A 525 72.58 -10.79 -14.99
N GLU A 526 72.93 -9.55 -15.31
CA GLU A 526 72.24 -8.35 -14.82
C GLU A 526 70.82 -8.25 -15.42
N THR A 527 70.66 -8.45 -16.73
CA THR A 527 69.33 -8.45 -17.37
C THR A 527 68.47 -9.68 -17.00
N ALA A 528 69.09 -10.83 -16.68
CA ALA A 528 68.38 -11.98 -16.11
C ALA A 528 67.88 -11.72 -14.66
N GLN A 529 68.61 -10.93 -13.87
CA GLN A 529 68.15 -10.51 -12.53
C GLN A 529 66.97 -9.53 -12.64
N ALA A 530 67.05 -8.54 -13.53
CA ALA A 530 65.94 -7.62 -13.81
C ALA A 530 64.66 -8.39 -14.22
N ALA A 531 64.77 -9.33 -15.17
CA ALA A 531 63.64 -10.17 -15.58
C ALA A 531 63.00 -10.97 -14.42
N ALA A 532 63.79 -11.42 -13.44
CA ALA A 532 63.29 -12.12 -12.27
C ALA A 532 62.61 -11.18 -11.25
N GLU A 533 63.12 -9.96 -11.06
CA GLU A 533 62.41 -8.93 -10.29
C GLU A 533 61.06 -8.59 -10.92
N HIS A 534 61.02 -8.48 -12.25
CA HIS A 534 59.79 -8.16 -12.98
C HIS A 534 58.74 -9.27 -12.90
N GLU A 535 59.13 -10.54 -12.92
CA GLU A 535 58.20 -11.66 -12.64
C GLU A 535 57.63 -11.55 -11.21
N ALA A 536 58.45 -11.14 -10.22
CA ALA A 536 57.97 -10.89 -8.86
C ALA A 536 57.01 -9.69 -8.77
N ARG A 537 57.28 -8.58 -9.48
CA ARG A 537 56.36 -7.43 -9.59
C ARG A 537 55.04 -7.82 -10.26
N ALA A 538 55.08 -8.64 -11.31
CA ALA A 538 53.88 -9.17 -11.98
C ALA A 538 53.01 -10.01 -11.03
N LEU A 539 53.61 -10.87 -10.20
CA LEU A 539 52.88 -11.63 -9.19
C LEU A 539 52.25 -10.73 -8.12
N LEU A 540 52.93 -9.66 -7.71
CA LEU A 540 52.41 -8.67 -6.76
C LEU A 540 51.21 -7.90 -7.35
N LEU A 541 51.30 -7.45 -8.59
CA LEU A 541 50.19 -6.79 -9.32
C LEU A 541 48.92 -7.67 -9.37
N ASN A 542 49.08 -8.95 -9.72
CA ASN A 542 47.96 -9.91 -9.73
C ASN A 542 47.32 -10.05 -8.32
N GLY A 543 48.13 -9.97 -7.26
CA GLY A 543 47.66 -9.96 -5.87
C GLY A 543 46.86 -8.70 -5.50
N LEU A 544 47.32 -7.51 -5.93
CA LEU A 544 46.61 -6.25 -5.71
C LEU A 544 45.29 -6.20 -6.49
N GLN A 545 45.28 -6.63 -7.76
CA GLN A 545 44.05 -6.73 -8.57
C GLN A 545 43.01 -7.67 -7.93
N ALA A 546 43.44 -8.80 -7.37
CA ALA A 546 42.55 -9.71 -6.63
C ALA A 546 41.98 -9.07 -5.34
N ARG A 547 42.80 -8.29 -4.61
CA ARG A 547 42.34 -7.51 -3.44
C ARG A 547 41.33 -6.43 -3.84
N GLU A 548 41.60 -5.67 -4.90
CA GLU A 548 40.69 -4.62 -5.37
C GLU A 548 39.34 -5.21 -5.83
N HIS A 549 39.34 -6.38 -6.46
CA HIS A 549 38.11 -7.10 -6.82
C HIS A 549 37.28 -7.48 -5.57
N SER A 550 37.95 -8.02 -4.53
CA SER A 550 37.26 -8.36 -3.27
C SER A 550 36.72 -7.12 -2.53
N LEU A 551 37.43 -5.99 -2.57
CA LEU A 551 36.95 -4.73 -1.99
C LEU A 551 35.76 -4.13 -2.77
N ARG A 552 35.74 -4.27 -4.11
CA ARG A 552 34.58 -3.93 -4.94
C ARG A 552 33.36 -4.77 -4.56
N GLU A 553 33.52 -6.09 -4.44
CA GLU A 553 32.45 -7.00 -4.02
C GLU A 553 31.89 -6.63 -2.64
N GLN A 554 32.76 -6.30 -1.67
CA GLN A 554 32.35 -5.82 -0.35
C GLN A 554 31.59 -4.48 -0.43
N MET A 555 32.06 -3.52 -1.24
CA MET A 555 31.36 -2.26 -1.48
C MET A 555 29.97 -2.47 -2.11
N ASP A 556 29.81 -3.42 -3.04
CA ASP A 556 28.51 -3.72 -3.66
C ASP A 556 27.56 -4.46 -2.71
N VAL A 557 28.08 -5.36 -1.86
CA VAL A 557 27.30 -5.91 -0.75
C VAL A 557 26.79 -4.80 0.17
N LEU A 558 27.66 -3.86 0.60
CA LEU A 558 27.24 -2.71 1.42
C LEU A 558 26.22 -1.81 0.72
N ARG A 559 26.41 -1.51 -0.58
CA ARG A 559 25.43 -0.76 -1.39
C ARG A 559 24.06 -1.45 -1.40
N THR A 560 23.99 -2.77 -1.58
CA THR A 560 22.72 -3.51 -1.55
C THR A 560 22.09 -3.58 -0.16
N GLN A 561 22.89 -3.51 0.91
CA GLN A 561 22.37 -3.40 2.29
C GLN A 561 21.78 -2.01 2.54
N ILE A 562 22.48 -0.94 2.17
CA ILE A 562 21.98 0.44 2.27
C ILE A 562 20.65 0.59 1.50
N ALA A 563 20.59 0.13 0.25
CA ALA A 563 19.37 0.22 -0.57
C ALA A 563 18.18 -0.58 0.01
N ARG A 564 18.43 -1.63 0.81
CA ARG A 564 17.38 -2.33 1.58
C ARG A 564 16.93 -1.50 2.78
N LEU A 565 17.86 -0.99 3.58
CA LEU A 565 17.56 -0.15 4.75
C LEU A 565 16.83 1.14 4.36
N GLU A 566 17.20 1.79 3.26
CA GLU A 566 16.49 2.97 2.72
C GLU A 566 15.05 2.65 2.32
N LYS A 567 14.83 1.47 1.73
CA LYS A 567 13.48 0.99 1.38
C LYS A 567 12.67 0.66 2.62
N ASP A 568 13.21 -0.09 3.56
CA ASP A 568 12.51 -0.46 4.80
C ASP A 568 12.14 0.80 5.60
N LEU A 569 13.05 1.79 5.66
CA LEU A 569 12.79 3.12 6.22
C LEU A 569 11.71 3.91 5.45
N ALA A 570 11.55 3.70 4.14
CA ALA A 570 10.47 4.30 3.36
C ALA A 570 9.12 3.62 3.63
N ASP A 571 9.09 2.29 3.74
CA ASP A 571 7.91 1.50 4.12
C ASP A 571 7.47 1.83 5.56
N GLU A 572 8.41 2.02 6.50
CA GLU A 572 8.12 2.54 7.86
C GLU A 572 7.55 3.97 7.84
N LYS A 573 8.14 4.88 7.05
CA LYS A 573 7.59 6.24 6.86
C LYS A 573 6.17 6.21 6.29
N GLU A 574 5.82 5.24 5.45
CA GLU A 574 4.43 5.02 5.07
C GLU A 574 3.56 4.48 6.22
N VAL A 575 4.04 3.51 7.01
CA VAL A 575 3.32 2.98 8.18
C VAL A 575 3.00 4.12 9.16
N VAL A 576 3.95 5.01 9.44
CA VAL A 576 3.74 6.21 10.27
C VAL A 576 2.68 7.11 9.63
N LYS A 577 2.80 7.48 8.34
CA LYS A 577 1.79 8.28 7.62
C LYS A 577 0.40 7.63 7.57
N ARG A 578 0.29 6.29 7.68
CA ARG A 578 -0.98 5.56 7.78
C ARG A 578 -1.52 5.57 9.23
N ALA A 579 -0.65 5.53 10.24
CA ALA A 579 -1.00 5.68 11.64
C ALA A 579 -1.45 7.11 11.99
N GLU A 580 -0.75 8.15 11.50
CA GLU A 580 -1.13 9.56 11.64
C GLU A 580 -2.53 9.82 11.09
N ARG A 581 -2.85 9.31 9.89
CA ARG A 581 -4.19 9.43 9.29
C ARG A 581 -5.27 8.76 10.16
N ARG A 582 -4.99 7.61 10.75
CA ARG A 582 -5.90 6.95 11.71
C ARG A 582 -6.04 7.73 13.01
N LEU A 583 -4.97 8.36 13.51
CA LEU A 583 -5.01 9.20 14.70
C LEU A 583 -5.84 10.47 14.49
N VAL A 584 -5.74 11.09 13.30
CA VAL A 584 -6.62 12.23 12.93
C VAL A 584 -8.09 11.78 12.85
N GLN A 585 -8.38 10.63 12.22
CA GLN A 585 -9.73 10.07 12.18
C GLN A 585 -10.28 9.70 13.56
N ALA A 586 -9.44 9.21 14.47
CA ALA A 586 -9.83 8.95 15.85
C ALA A 586 -10.15 10.25 16.60
N LYS A 587 -9.39 11.33 16.36
CA LYS A 587 -9.65 12.65 16.96
C LYS A 587 -10.94 13.28 16.46
N THR A 588 -11.25 13.21 15.16
CA THR A 588 -12.53 13.75 14.67
C THR A 588 -13.73 13.01 15.26
N VAL A 589 -13.63 11.69 15.46
CA VAL A 589 -14.67 10.91 16.16
C VAL A 589 -14.71 11.24 17.68
N GLU A 590 -13.57 11.55 18.30
CA GLU A 590 -13.52 12.03 19.69
C GLU A 590 -14.13 13.44 19.84
N GLU A 591 -14.00 14.29 18.82
CA GLU A 591 -14.61 15.62 18.74
C GLU A 591 -16.12 15.52 18.50
N GLU A 592 -16.58 14.72 17.52
CA GLU A 592 -18.00 14.39 17.29
C GLU A 592 -18.68 13.83 18.57
N LEU A 593 -18.03 12.91 19.28
CA LEU A 593 -18.54 12.35 20.54
C LEU A 593 -18.56 13.34 21.71
N ARG A 594 -17.77 14.43 21.66
CA ARG A 594 -17.87 15.52 22.65
C ARG A 594 -19.03 16.44 22.34
N GLU A 595 -19.28 16.74 21.06
CA GLU A 595 -20.46 17.51 20.63
C GLU A 595 -21.76 16.77 21.02
N ASP A 596 -21.84 15.45 20.82
CA ASP A 596 -22.94 14.60 21.31
C ASP A 596 -23.12 14.68 22.84
N ILE A 597 -22.02 14.69 23.61
CA ILE A 597 -22.04 14.79 25.08
C ILE A 597 -22.52 16.18 25.52
N ASP A 598 -22.07 17.25 24.87
CA ASP A 598 -22.49 18.62 25.17
C ASP A 598 -23.97 18.84 24.81
N GLU A 599 -24.49 18.30 23.68
CA GLU A 599 -25.93 18.33 23.38
C GLU A 599 -26.76 17.54 24.40
N MET A 600 -26.26 16.37 24.86
CA MET A 600 -26.91 15.61 25.93
C MET A 600 -26.89 16.35 27.27
N MET A 601 -25.81 17.06 27.61
CA MET A 601 -25.78 17.92 28.80
C MET A 601 -26.77 19.08 28.68
N GLU A 602 -26.84 19.78 27.55
CA GLU A 602 -27.90 20.78 27.33
C GLU A 602 -29.30 20.16 27.39
N ALA A 603 -29.49 18.91 26.97
CA ALA A 603 -30.77 18.21 27.06
C ALA A 603 -31.18 17.93 28.52
N LEU A 604 -30.24 17.55 29.37
CA LEU A 604 -30.45 17.42 30.82
C LEU A 604 -30.73 18.80 31.46
N ASP A 605 -29.92 19.81 31.13
CA ASP A 605 -30.11 21.20 31.57
C ASP A 605 -31.50 21.75 31.21
N ARG A 606 -32.06 21.30 30.08
CA ARG A 606 -33.45 21.60 29.66
C ARG A 606 -34.49 20.81 30.47
N VAL A 607 -34.24 19.55 30.80
CA VAL A 607 -35.12 18.73 31.66
C VAL A 607 -35.17 19.29 33.07
N ASP A 608 -34.04 19.63 33.68
CA ASP A 608 -33.97 20.18 35.04
C ASP A 608 -34.78 21.49 35.14
N ARG A 609 -34.70 22.37 34.13
CA ARG A 609 -35.53 23.58 34.05
C ARG A 609 -37.03 23.29 33.89
N PHE A 610 -37.40 22.17 33.27
CA PHE A 610 -38.80 21.73 33.23
C PHE A 610 -39.26 21.10 34.55
N GLU A 611 -38.36 20.41 35.27
CA GLU A 611 -38.64 19.92 36.63
C GLU A 611 -38.80 21.08 37.62
N ASP A 612 -37.92 22.09 37.60
CA ASP A 612 -38.07 23.33 38.37
C ASP A 612 -39.41 24.02 38.05
N ALA A 613 -39.74 24.21 36.77
CA ALA A 613 -41.01 24.82 36.37
C ALA A 613 -42.24 24.00 36.80
N TYR A 614 -42.14 22.66 36.77
CA TYR A 614 -43.17 21.75 37.27
C TYR A 614 -43.31 21.82 38.80
N ASN A 615 -42.20 21.83 39.53
CA ASN A 615 -42.16 21.94 40.99
C ASN A 615 -42.68 23.30 41.48
N ILE A 616 -42.41 24.38 40.75
CA ILE A 616 -43.05 25.70 40.97
C ILE A 616 -44.57 25.59 40.76
N LEU A 617 -45.03 25.00 39.66
CA LEU A 617 -46.47 24.85 39.36
C LEU A 617 -47.20 23.98 40.40
N VAL A 618 -46.58 22.89 40.84
CA VAL A 618 -47.08 22.04 41.95
C VAL A 618 -47.10 22.83 43.25
N GLY A 619 -46.06 23.63 43.52
CA GLY A 619 -46.01 24.55 44.66
C GLY A 619 -47.15 25.57 44.65
N GLU A 620 -47.46 26.17 43.51
CA GLU A 620 -48.61 27.07 43.33
C GLU A 620 -49.95 26.34 43.55
N VAL A 621 -50.13 25.15 42.97
CA VAL A 621 -51.35 24.33 43.16
C VAL A 621 -51.58 23.98 44.64
N VAL A 622 -50.51 23.66 45.38
CA VAL A 622 -50.57 23.40 46.83
C VAL A 622 -50.84 24.70 47.62
N GLN A 623 -50.18 25.81 47.29
CA GLN A 623 -50.39 27.11 47.95
C GLN A 623 -51.80 27.68 47.71
N LEU A 624 -52.41 27.40 46.56
CA LEU A 624 -53.80 27.77 46.25
C LEU A 624 -54.83 27.02 47.10
N GLY A 625 -54.43 26.04 47.92
CA GLY A 625 -55.30 25.38 48.90
C GLY A 625 -56.46 24.62 48.25
N LEU A 626 -56.25 24.12 47.03
CA LEU A 626 -57.27 23.42 46.24
C LEU A 626 -57.57 22.06 46.86
N SER A 627 -58.44 22.04 47.89
CA SER A 627 -59.01 20.82 48.45
C SER A 627 -59.57 19.89 47.36
N ASP A 628 -59.61 18.59 47.62
CA ASP A 628 -60.06 17.59 46.64
C ASP A 628 -61.43 17.91 46.02
N GLU A 629 -62.32 18.54 46.78
CA GLU A 629 -63.60 19.06 46.28
C GLU A 629 -63.45 20.08 45.15
N VAL A 630 -62.46 20.97 45.20
CA VAL A 630 -62.20 21.98 44.16
C VAL A 630 -61.43 21.36 43.00
N LEU A 631 -60.57 20.38 43.26
CA LEU A 631 -59.88 19.59 42.24
C LEU A 631 -60.86 18.74 41.42
N ASP A 632 -61.82 18.08 42.07
CA ASP A 632 -62.92 17.33 41.46
C ASP A 632 -63.93 18.25 40.74
N LYS A 633 -64.15 19.48 41.25
CA LYS A 633 -64.88 20.54 40.53
C LYS A 633 -64.09 21.06 39.31
N LEU A 634 -62.75 21.14 39.35
CA LEU A 634 -61.89 21.53 38.22
C LEU A 634 -61.76 20.41 37.18
N GLN A 635 -61.83 19.15 37.58
CA GLN A 635 -61.88 18.01 36.66
C GLN A 635 -63.24 18.02 35.92
N LYS A 636 -64.35 18.14 36.65
CA LYS A 636 -65.68 18.37 36.04
C LYS A 636 -65.76 19.68 35.25
N ALA A 637 -65.02 20.73 35.65
CA ALA A 637 -64.90 22.00 34.95
C ALA A 637 -63.72 22.08 33.95
N SER A 638 -63.13 20.95 33.56
CA SER A 638 -62.28 20.82 32.36
C SER A 638 -62.90 19.82 31.37
N GLU A 639 -63.64 18.83 31.86
CA GLU A 639 -64.56 18.01 31.06
C GLU A 639 -65.69 18.82 30.39
N THR A 640 -66.15 19.92 31.00
CA THR A 640 -67.30 20.72 30.50
C THR A 640 -66.97 21.91 29.57
N PRO A 641 -65.94 22.76 29.77
CA PRO A 641 -65.67 23.89 28.88
C PRO A 641 -64.87 23.54 27.63
N LEU A 642 -64.30 22.33 27.52
CA LEU A 642 -63.91 21.79 26.21
C LEU A 642 -65.16 21.34 25.44
N HIS A 643 -65.93 22.34 25.01
CA HIS A 643 -67.04 22.28 24.06
C HIS A 643 -66.57 21.93 22.63
N ILE A 644 -65.71 20.91 22.54
CA ILE A 644 -65.45 20.11 21.35
C ILE A 644 -66.70 19.23 21.13
N SER A 645 -67.82 19.90 20.82
CA SER A 645 -69.16 19.31 20.66
C SER A 645 -69.27 18.44 19.41
N ASN A 646 -68.34 18.58 18.47
CA ASN A 646 -68.23 17.73 17.31
C ASN A 646 -67.39 16.49 17.63
N ALA A 647 -68.02 15.32 17.70
CA ALA A 647 -67.35 14.04 17.92
C ALA A 647 -66.18 13.80 16.95
N LYS A 648 -66.22 14.34 15.73
CA LYS A 648 -65.12 14.25 14.75
C LYS A 648 -63.82 14.91 15.22
N GLN A 649 -63.87 15.92 16.09
CA GLN A 649 -62.67 16.53 16.65
C GLN A 649 -62.07 15.68 17.78
N LYS A 650 -62.90 15.10 18.66
CA LYS A 650 -62.41 14.11 19.65
C LYS A 650 -61.81 12.87 18.95
N VAL A 651 -62.47 12.35 17.92
CA VAL A 651 -61.93 11.28 17.06
C VAL A 651 -60.61 11.69 16.40
N LYS A 652 -60.51 12.89 15.80
CA LYS A 652 -59.26 13.40 15.23
C LYS A 652 -58.12 13.51 16.25
N TYR A 653 -58.41 13.91 17.48
CA TYR A 653 -57.38 13.99 18.54
C TYR A 653 -56.89 12.59 18.94
N VAL A 654 -57.82 11.65 19.15
CA VAL A 654 -57.49 10.24 19.44
C VAL A 654 -56.75 9.58 18.27
N GLU A 655 -57.13 9.86 17.01
CA GLU A 655 -56.36 9.44 15.83
C GLU A 655 -54.98 10.08 15.75
N GLY A 656 -54.82 11.33 16.19
CA GLY A 656 -53.55 12.04 16.26
C GLY A 656 -52.60 11.39 17.26
N VAL A 657 -53.04 11.29 18.52
CA VAL A 657 -52.32 10.59 19.60
C VAL A 657 -52.00 9.15 19.20
N LYS A 658 -52.94 8.44 18.56
CA LYS A 658 -52.67 7.07 18.07
C LYS A 658 -51.60 7.04 16.98
N LYS A 659 -51.62 7.95 15.99
CA LYS A 659 -50.57 8.05 14.96
C LYS A 659 -49.21 8.45 15.53
N GLU A 660 -49.18 9.21 16.62
CA GLU A 660 -47.95 9.54 17.35
C GLU A 660 -47.45 8.33 18.15
N LEU A 661 -48.34 7.58 18.80
CA LEU A 661 -48.01 6.31 19.47
C LEU A 661 -47.50 5.26 18.47
N ASP A 662 -48.14 5.13 17.31
CA ASP A 662 -47.71 4.24 16.21
C ASP A 662 -46.31 4.65 15.70
N ARG A 663 -46.03 5.96 15.55
CA ARG A 663 -44.70 6.49 15.21
C ARG A 663 -43.65 6.25 16.29
N MET A 664 -44.00 6.42 17.57
CA MET A 664 -43.11 6.15 18.69
C MET A 664 -42.76 4.66 18.76
N THR A 665 -43.76 3.79 18.54
CA THR A 665 -43.59 2.33 18.43
C THR A 665 -42.70 1.95 17.24
N GLN A 666 -42.88 2.62 16.08
CA GLN A 666 -42.02 2.42 14.92
C GLN A 666 -40.58 2.87 15.16
N LYS A 667 -40.36 4.02 15.82
CA LYS A 667 -39.04 4.49 16.24
C LYS A 667 -38.36 3.52 17.21
N LEU A 668 -39.08 3.06 18.24
CA LEU A 668 -38.56 2.08 19.20
C LEU A 668 -38.13 0.79 18.49
N ALA A 669 -38.99 0.24 17.63
CA ALA A 669 -38.66 -0.95 16.84
C ALA A 669 -37.53 -0.71 15.81
N GLN A 670 -37.19 0.53 15.49
CA GLN A 670 -36.02 0.86 14.68
C GLN A 670 -34.75 0.90 15.55
N THR A 671 -34.76 1.62 16.67
CA THR A 671 -33.58 1.70 17.57
C THR A 671 -33.22 0.35 18.19
N GLU A 672 -34.18 -0.55 18.40
CA GLU A 672 -33.90 -1.93 18.80
C GLU A 672 -33.15 -2.73 17.72
N ARG A 673 -33.51 -2.56 16.43
CA ARG A 673 -32.78 -3.20 15.33
C ARG A 673 -31.38 -2.64 15.19
N GLU A 674 -31.21 -1.33 15.31
CA GLU A 674 -29.92 -0.65 15.24
C GLU A 674 -28.99 -1.08 16.40
N ARG A 675 -29.53 -1.16 17.63
CA ARG A 675 -28.86 -1.73 18.81
C ARG A 675 -28.41 -3.17 18.57
N ASP A 676 -29.28 -4.02 18.04
CA ASP A 676 -28.96 -5.45 17.87
C ASP A 676 -28.05 -5.71 16.64
N GLN A 677 -28.09 -4.84 15.63
CA GLN A 677 -27.09 -4.79 14.56
C GLN A 677 -25.70 -4.37 15.08
N ALA A 678 -25.63 -3.34 15.93
CA ALA A 678 -24.38 -2.94 16.58
C ALA A 678 -23.82 -4.04 17.51
N ARG A 679 -24.69 -4.77 18.20
CA ARG A 679 -24.30 -5.96 18.99
C ARG A 679 -23.72 -7.08 18.12
N ALA A 680 -24.31 -7.34 16.95
CA ALA A 680 -23.80 -8.32 15.99
C ALA A 680 -22.42 -7.90 15.45
N GLN A 681 -22.28 -6.65 14.99
CA GLN A 681 -20.98 -6.08 14.57
C GLN A 681 -19.92 -6.19 15.67
N GLY A 682 -20.29 -5.93 16.93
CA GLY A 682 -19.40 -6.13 18.07
C GLY A 682 -19.00 -7.58 18.33
N VAL A 683 -19.82 -8.58 17.96
CA VAL A 683 -19.43 -10.01 18.00
C VAL A 683 -18.44 -10.33 16.89
N ASP A 684 -18.67 -9.84 15.68
CA ASP A 684 -17.75 -10.08 14.55
C ASP A 684 -16.40 -9.37 14.73
N LEU A 685 -16.38 -8.12 15.20
CA LEU A 685 -15.15 -7.42 15.57
C LEU A 685 -14.36 -8.17 16.67
N ARG A 686 -15.05 -8.80 17.65
CA ARG A 686 -14.38 -9.65 18.66
C ARG A 686 -13.82 -10.95 18.07
N ARG A 687 -14.46 -11.52 17.04
CA ARG A 687 -13.91 -12.65 16.28
C ARG A 687 -12.68 -12.23 15.47
N GLU A 688 -12.76 -11.11 14.76
CA GLU A 688 -11.64 -10.56 13.99
C GLU A 688 -10.44 -10.26 14.90
N LEU A 689 -10.65 -9.60 16.05
CA LEU A 689 -9.60 -9.37 17.06
C LEU A 689 -9.01 -10.69 17.58
N GLY A 690 -9.82 -11.73 17.80
CA GLY A 690 -9.33 -13.06 18.17
C GLY A 690 -8.51 -13.74 17.07
N VAL A 691 -8.88 -13.55 15.79
CA VAL A 691 -8.09 -14.01 14.63
C VAL A 691 -6.78 -13.22 14.52
N PHE A 692 -6.80 -11.89 14.70
CA PHE A 692 -5.58 -11.09 14.72
C PHE A 692 -4.64 -11.48 15.87
N GLN A 693 -5.15 -11.72 17.08
CA GLN A 693 -4.36 -12.26 18.21
C GLN A 693 -3.75 -13.63 17.89
N ALA A 694 -4.49 -14.53 17.25
CA ALA A 694 -3.99 -15.83 16.84
C ALA A 694 -2.93 -15.75 15.72
N VAL A 695 -3.11 -14.87 14.74
CA VAL A 695 -2.20 -14.72 13.57
C VAL A 695 -0.92 -13.95 13.94
N THR A 696 -1.00 -12.96 14.83
CA THR A 696 0.18 -12.17 15.26
C THR A 696 1.04 -12.85 16.30
N GLY A 697 0.58 -13.96 16.90
CA GLY A 697 1.30 -14.67 17.98
C GLY A 697 1.45 -13.86 19.28
N LEU A 698 0.81 -12.68 19.38
CA LEU A 698 1.09 -11.68 20.41
C LEU A 698 0.64 -12.06 21.83
N ASN A 699 -0.05 -13.20 21.99
CA ASN A 699 -0.48 -13.76 23.26
C ASN A 699 0.68 -14.07 24.24
N GLY A 700 1.93 -14.02 23.79
CA GLY A 700 3.12 -14.13 24.65
C GLY A 700 3.69 -12.80 25.19
N TRP A 701 3.20 -11.63 24.75
CA TRP A 701 3.92 -10.35 24.98
C TRP A 701 3.21 -9.32 25.87
N MET A 702 1.90 -9.47 26.14
CA MET A 702 1.18 -8.64 27.12
C MET A 702 1.15 -9.22 28.55
N ASP A 703 1.80 -10.37 28.78
CA ASP A 703 1.93 -10.99 30.10
C ASP A 703 3.05 -10.32 30.91
N SER A 704 2.94 -9.00 31.12
CA SER A 704 3.95 -8.09 31.69
C SER A 704 4.25 -8.30 33.19
N SER A 705 4.04 -9.52 33.70
CA SER A 705 4.21 -9.92 35.10
C SER A 705 5.30 -10.99 35.32
N ARG A 706 6.07 -11.37 34.28
CA ARG A 706 7.19 -12.33 34.39
C ARG A 706 8.56 -11.70 34.18
N SER A 707 8.90 -10.77 35.06
CA SER A 707 10.29 -10.32 35.22
C SER A 707 11.12 -11.35 36.00
N ALA A 708 12.31 -11.65 35.46
CA ALA A 708 13.47 -12.25 36.12
C ALA A 708 13.42 -13.72 36.63
N SER A 709 14.41 -14.48 36.14
CA SER A 709 15.34 -15.36 36.90
C SER A 709 15.28 -16.89 36.72
N ILE A 710 16.50 -17.43 36.51
CA ILE A 710 16.99 -18.81 36.77
C ILE A 710 16.43 -19.96 35.88
N PRO A 711 17.31 -20.74 35.20
CA PRO A 711 16.91 -21.95 34.49
C PRO A 711 16.63 -23.12 35.47
N PRO A 712 15.64 -23.99 35.19
CA PRO A 712 15.24 -25.04 36.12
C PRO A 712 16.21 -26.23 36.12
N VAL A 713 16.98 -26.37 37.20
CA VAL A 713 17.65 -27.64 37.54
C VAL A 713 16.58 -28.70 37.81
N ARG A 714 16.73 -29.90 37.23
CA ARG A 714 15.86 -31.05 37.55
C ARG A 714 15.95 -31.38 39.03
N SER A 715 14.83 -31.34 39.75
CA SER A 715 14.72 -31.95 41.07
C SER A 715 13.45 -32.79 41.17
N THR A 716 13.63 -34.06 41.48
CA THR A 716 12.55 -35.03 41.74
C THR A 716 12.14 -34.96 43.21
N MET A 717 10.90 -34.57 43.52
CA MET A 717 10.29 -34.90 44.81
C MET A 717 8.76 -34.96 44.76
N THR A 718 8.22 -35.75 45.70
CA THR A 718 6.84 -36.24 45.80
C THR A 718 5.85 -35.18 46.35
N PRO A 719 4.57 -35.16 45.94
CA PRO A 719 3.59 -34.18 46.43
C PRO A 719 2.91 -34.57 47.76
N PRO A 720 2.47 -33.59 48.59
CA PRO A 720 1.59 -33.84 49.73
C PRO A 720 0.16 -33.25 49.59
N ALA A 721 -0.82 -34.08 49.98
CA ALA A 721 -2.14 -33.79 50.59
C ALA A 721 -3.07 -32.63 50.11
N ARG A 722 -4.35 -32.99 49.89
CA ARG A 722 -5.51 -32.08 49.82
C ARG A 722 -5.97 -31.63 51.22
N VAL A 723 -6.63 -30.48 51.30
CA VAL A 723 -7.75 -30.21 52.23
C VAL A 723 -8.86 -29.45 51.46
N PRO A 724 -10.17 -29.76 51.63
CA PRO A 724 -11.24 -29.16 50.82
C PRO A 724 -12.13 -28.13 51.55
N SER A 725 -12.74 -27.23 50.77
CA SER A 725 -13.92 -26.42 51.13
C SER A 725 -14.84 -26.35 49.91
N VAL A 726 -15.88 -27.19 49.82
CA VAL A 726 -17.27 -26.91 50.27
C VAL A 726 -17.94 -25.80 49.43
N PRO A 727 -19.02 -26.11 48.67
CA PRO A 727 -19.67 -25.18 47.73
C PRO A 727 -20.74 -24.30 48.41
N LEU A 728 -21.16 -23.25 47.72
CA LEU A 728 -22.42 -22.55 48.02
C LEU A 728 -23.53 -22.98 47.06
N GLU A 729 -24.72 -23.16 47.62
CA GLU A 729 -25.98 -23.42 46.91
C GLU A 729 -26.51 -22.12 46.27
N ARG A 730 -27.04 -22.07 45.03
CA ARG A 730 -28.17 -22.82 44.41
C ARG A 730 -29.53 -22.22 44.78
N ILE A 731 -29.97 -21.28 43.95
CA ILE A 731 -31.37 -20.89 43.72
C ILE A 731 -31.53 -21.04 42.19
N MET A 732 -32.29 -22.03 41.68
CA MET A 732 -33.66 -21.85 41.12
C MET A 732 -33.73 -20.65 40.16
N GLU A 733 -34.17 -20.79 38.90
CA GLU A 733 -35.51 -21.30 38.52
C GLU A 733 -35.52 -22.33 37.37
N MET A 734 -36.69 -22.60 36.79
CA MET A 734 -37.02 -23.75 35.95
C MET A 734 -37.07 -23.46 34.44
N PRO A 735 -36.96 -24.50 33.57
CA PRO A 735 -36.85 -24.32 32.13
C PRO A 735 -38.21 -24.17 31.41
N VAL A 736 -38.19 -23.46 30.28
CA VAL A 736 -39.19 -23.62 29.22
C VAL A 736 -38.60 -24.53 28.15
N ALA A 737 -39.29 -25.63 27.86
CA ALA A 737 -38.90 -26.52 26.78
C ALA A 737 -39.27 -25.92 25.41
N ASN A 738 -38.46 -26.21 24.39
CA ASN A 738 -39.03 -26.46 23.07
C ASN A 738 -38.23 -27.53 22.34
N GLU A 739 -38.92 -28.37 21.57
CA GLU A 739 -38.37 -29.60 21.03
C GLU A 739 -37.88 -29.45 19.58
N SER A 740 -37.14 -30.50 19.16
CA SER A 740 -37.16 -31.12 17.83
C SER A 740 -35.90 -30.98 16.97
N LEU A 741 -35.57 -32.10 16.32
CA LEU A 741 -34.60 -32.30 15.23
C LEU A 741 -33.12 -31.99 15.56
N GLY A 742 -32.16 -32.92 15.49
CA GLY A 742 -32.22 -34.36 15.17
C GLY A 742 -31.03 -34.82 14.31
N VAL A 743 -30.84 -36.15 14.22
CA VAL A 743 -29.99 -36.86 13.23
C VAL A 743 -28.46 -36.77 13.41
N MET A 744 -27.93 -37.80 14.07
CA MET A 744 -26.82 -38.68 13.62
C MET A 744 -25.51 -38.03 13.12
N SER A 745 -24.42 -38.03 13.89
CA SER A 745 -23.51 -39.15 14.22
C SER A 745 -22.51 -39.54 13.13
N HIS A 746 -21.26 -39.71 13.55
CA HIS A 746 -20.06 -40.11 12.79
C HIS A 746 -20.27 -41.02 11.56
N MET A 747 -19.64 -40.65 10.43
CA MET A 747 -18.85 -41.60 9.64
C MET A 747 -17.61 -40.94 9.03
N ARG A 748 -16.48 -41.64 9.17
CA ARG A 748 -15.27 -41.49 8.33
C ARG A 748 -15.51 -42.36 7.08
N PRO A 749 -14.94 -42.01 5.91
CA PRO A 749 -14.12 -43.05 5.28
C PRO A 749 -12.88 -42.53 4.57
N GLU A 750 -11.90 -43.43 4.44
CA GLU A 750 -10.76 -43.31 3.53
C GLU A 750 -11.07 -44.05 2.22
N LEU A 751 -10.88 -43.41 1.06
CA LEU A 751 -10.61 -44.09 -0.23
C LEU A 751 -9.62 -43.19 -1.00
N ARG A 752 -8.41 -43.64 -1.32
CA ARG A 752 -8.04 -44.56 -2.41
C ARG A 752 -8.39 -44.06 -3.82
N ALA A 753 -7.35 -43.52 -4.45
CA ALA A 753 -6.93 -43.79 -5.83
C ALA A 753 -7.98 -44.27 -6.85
N LEU A 754 -8.32 -43.39 -7.79
CA LEU A 754 -8.67 -43.76 -9.16
C LEU A 754 -7.82 -42.93 -10.13
N GLY A 755 -7.17 -43.61 -11.08
CA GLY A 755 -6.35 -42.96 -12.10
C GLY A 755 -7.19 -42.56 -13.31
N LEU A 756 -7.21 -41.26 -13.62
CA LEU A 756 -7.60 -40.67 -14.89
C LEU A 756 -6.54 -39.60 -15.19
N GLY A 757 -5.97 -39.46 -16.38
CA GLY A 757 -6.37 -40.00 -17.68
C GLY A 757 -6.28 -38.87 -18.70
N LEU A 758 -5.06 -38.56 -19.16
CA LEU A 758 -4.78 -37.38 -19.99
C LEU A 758 -5.37 -37.50 -21.41
N PRO A 759 -6.09 -36.47 -21.90
CA PRO A 759 -6.06 -36.04 -23.29
C PRO A 759 -5.14 -34.80 -23.40
N SER A 760 -3.98 -34.88 -24.04
CA SER A 760 -3.83 -34.95 -25.50
C SER A 760 -4.43 -33.73 -26.22
N THR A 761 -3.61 -32.68 -26.31
CA THR A 761 -3.43 -31.85 -27.52
C THR A 761 -4.65 -31.57 -28.41
N ARG A 762 -5.34 -30.44 -28.19
CA ARG A 762 -6.08 -29.74 -29.26
C ARG A 762 -5.67 -28.28 -29.41
N ARG A 763 -5.07 -28.01 -30.56
CA ARG A 763 -4.64 -26.71 -31.09
C ARG A 763 -5.87 -25.80 -31.35
N PRO A 764 -6.01 -24.63 -30.72
CA PRO A 764 -6.96 -23.62 -31.18
C PRO A 764 -6.48 -23.02 -32.51
N ALA A 765 -7.41 -22.61 -33.37
CA ALA A 765 -7.10 -22.04 -34.68
C ALA A 765 -7.04 -20.51 -34.64
N SER A 766 -6.22 -19.94 -35.54
CA SER A 766 -6.26 -18.58 -36.09
C SER A 766 -7.20 -17.56 -35.41
N ALA A 767 -6.62 -16.60 -34.68
CA ALA A 767 -7.30 -15.34 -34.40
C ALA A 767 -7.54 -14.54 -35.70
N PRO A 768 -8.63 -13.76 -35.81
CA PRO A 768 -8.88 -12.90 -36.97
C PRO A 768 -7.89 -11.72 -37.01
N ALA A 769 -7.51 -11.29 -38.21
CA ALA A 769 -6.59 -10.18 -38.39
C ALA A 769 -7.23 -8.82 -38.00
N PRO A 770 -6.49 -7.89 -37.35
CA PRO A 770 -6.99 -6.56 -37.02
C PRO A 770 -7.23 -5.71 -38.29
N ALA A 771 -8.19 -4.80 -38.20
CA ALA A 771 -8.67 -4.02 -39.34
C ALA A 771 -7.60 -3.03 -39.88
N PRO A 772 -7.59 -2.72 -41.19
CA PRO A 772 -6.54 -1.91 -41.82
C PRO A 772 -6.56 -0.39 -41.47
N ALA A 773 -7.36 0.04 -40.49
CA ALA A 773 -7.46 1.42 -40.05
C ALA A 773 -6.32 1.82 -39.08
N GLU A 774 -6.07 1.03 -38.04
CA GLU A 774 -5.14 1.38 -36.95
C GLU A 774 -3.69 1.46 -37.42
N ARG A 775 -3.31 0.63 -38.40
CA ARG A 775 -1.99 0.68 -39.06
C ARG A 775 -1.75 2.00 -39.81
N ARG A 776 -2.78 2.74 -40.21
CA ARG A 776 -2.62 4.07 -40.84
C ARG A 776 -2.35 5.15 -39.81
N ILE A 777 -3.07 5.13 -38.68
CA ILE A 777 -2.88 6.07 -37.56
C ILE A 777 -1.48 5.90 -36.96
N SER A 778 -1.09 4.65 -36.68
CA SER A 778 0.23 4.33 -36.13
C SER A 778 1.38 4.81 -37.03
N ARG A 779 1.24 4.65 -38.35
CA ARG A 779 2.26 5.08 -39.31
C ARG A 779 2.29 6.60 -39.52
N ALA A 780 1.13 7.28 -39.41
CA ALA A 780 1.06 8.73 -39.46
C ALA A 780 1.72 9.37 -38.22
N LEU A 781 1.51 8.80 -37.03
CA LEU A 781 2.18 9.25 -35.79
C LEU A 781 3.70 9.02 -35.85
N SER A 782 4.16 7.87 -36.37
CA SER A 782 5.59 7.61 -36.55
C SER A 782 6.27 8.65 -37.46
N ILE A 783 5.63 8.99 -38.59
CA ILE A 783 6.15 9.99 -39.53
C ILE A 783 6.11 11.41 -38.94
N ALA A 784 5.10 11.72 -38.13
CA ALA A 784 5.03 13.00 -37.41
C ALA A 784 6.18 13.16 -36.40
N LEU A 785 6.50 12.10 -35.64
CA LEU A 785 7.60 12.10 -34.67
C LEU A 785 8.98 12.11 -35.34
N GLU A 786 9.15 11.45 -36.49
CA GLU A 786 10.37 11.60 -37.31
C GLU A 786 10.54 13.04 -37.81
N ALA A 787 9.46 13.69 -38.27
CA ALA A 787 9.50 15.08 -38.71
C ALA A 787 9.80 16.06 -37.56
N GLU A 788 9.19 15.87 -36.39
CA GLU A 788 9.40 16.70 -35.20
C GLU A 788 10.85 16.61 -34.68
N ASN A 789 11.43 15.40 -34.64
CA ASN A 789 12.85 15.19 -34.32
C ASN A 789 13.80 15.81 -35.36
N MET A 790 13.45 15.79 -36.65
CA MET A 790 14.25 16.45 -37.69
C MET A 790 14.27 17.99 -37.48
N THR A 791 13.14 18.59 -37.10
CA THR A 791 13.04 20.03 -36.81
C THR A 791 13.65 20.47 -35.47
N LEU A 792 14.20 19.53 -34.69
CA LEU A 792 14.96 19.79 -33.46
C LEU A 792 16.49 19.65 -33.66
N MET A 793 16.94 19.48 -34.91
CA MET A 793 18.34 19.30 -35.30
C MET A 793 18.84 20.38 -36.30
N GLU A 794 18.04 21.43 -36.53
CA GLU A 794 18.41 22.68 -37.25
C GLU A 794 18.41 23.88 -36.28
#